data_AF-A0AA85AW95-F1
#
_entry.id   AF-A0AA85AW95-F1
#
_cell.length_a   1.000
_cell.length_b   1.000
_cell.length_c   1.000
_cell.angle_alpha   90.00
_cell.angle_beta   90.00
_cell.angle_gamma   90.00
#
_symmetry.space_group_name_H-M   'P 1'
#
loop_
_entity.id
_entity.type
_entity.pdbx_description
1 polymer ?
#
loop_
_entity_poly.entity_id
_entity_poly.type
_entity_poly.pdbx_seq_one_letter_code
_entity_poly.pdbx_strand_id
1 'polypeptide(L)'
;MNKCDWDQIVLDLNKAKYILKSYHNTPSFKNIREDCAEIVSEICSKLWRQFDESSDMAECSNRLKILQQLGFSRRKLSRAILRLAKRQVSQRLAYIKTLVCEGDKRSVQREETVGSAENIANPFVQESSSEEMDVLYFANLITDSVLIKLSEFIGLLADFYFTKSDESEPMDTILDVISGKTENSASEIDDGSFEENLSSLVEELMHEFFILVRTRFESESTNNDVNLLIRALDRIHCRVQTFNRSLLTSVTSVDFEGVLLDDLSPESLSIVNRFSLLTNQFSNSALEIINQVARMQTTYYFDILCQNAVESFTDLRHKLASHGLQTSNSTNEEVNKVNKMGNNNHQLSSLLDALSSSLVSQLRNVLKAEEAFLSTNSTFSSRPQFRNSFCIDQIREGLIVGYLNFLVQFLSDLAKTAVCKIPGPILLTLGKLCLMWADSGTVGHLISLADDFMLFGSQTKESKKEDFNTENGNRSLTTPKDVSNRFRSTGNELLVAFVRLEGTNLAQLLRKSVEARDWLKNLEPRTVRSAVKRVIEDLASLDQQVSQLFSSNTRNRDRISDSRSSRSLRPSTSSHLIDATRTGSSSQGFHSPDLDPTLATHLRRLFTQRVDIFTAVDANRESLLLGVIKIGLKTLIECARLQTFGRYGLQQIQVDCRYLQIHLWHFVNDEKLICMLLEDVIYSVVQRCVDPCFMEESVVEAICDRA
;
A
#
# COMPACT_ATOMS: atom_id res chain seq x y z
N MET A 1 -54.28 1.27 -44.92
CA MET A 1 -55.32 1.53 -43.90
C MET A 1 -54.67 2.39 -42.84
N ASN A 2 -54.94 3.69 -42.93
CA ASN A 2 -54.23 4.75 -42.20
C ASN A 2 -55.14 5.21 -41.04
N LYS A 3 -54.55 5.32 -39.84
CA LYS A 3 -55.22 5.58 -38.55
C LYS A 3 -56.29 4.53 -38.18
N CYS A 4 -55.84 3.43 -37.56
CA CYS A 4 -56.74 2.58 -36.80
C CYS A 4 -57.06 3.29 -35.48
N ASP A 5 -58.28 3.82 -35.34
CA ASP A 5 -58.85 4.09 -34.02
C ASP A 5 -59.10 2.74 -33.34
N TRP A 6 -58.07 2.22 -32.67
CA TRP A 6 -58.13 0.95 -31.97
C TRP A 6 -59.23 0.94 -30.90
N ASP A 7 -59.48 2.08 -30.26
CA ASP A 7 -60.57 2.26 -29.31
C ASP A 7 -61.93 2.02 -29.96
N GLN A 8 -62.14 2.53 -31.18
CA GLN A 8 -63.39 2.33 -31.93
C GLN A 8 -63.54 0.85 -32.34
N ILE A 9 -62.45 0.21 -32.76
CA ILE A 9 -62.43 -1.22 -33.12
C ILE A 9 -62.81 -2.09 -31.91
N VAL A 10 -62.25 -1.80 -30.73
CA VAL A 10 -62.58 -2.53 -29.50
C VAL A 10 -64.04 -2.29 -29.09
N LEU A 11 -64.56 -1.08 -29.27
CA LEU A 11 -65.95 -0.73 -28.98
C LEU A 11 -66.93 -1.51 -29.89
N ASP A 12 -66.59 -1.63 -31.18
CA ASP A 12 -67.39 -2.39 -32.14
C ASP A 12 -67.28 -3.91 -31.93
N LEU A 13 -66.11 -4.42 -31.55
CA LEU A 13 -65.92 -5.81 -31.14
C LEU A 13 -66.71 -6.14 -29.85
N ASN A 14 -66.76 -5.22 -28.89
CA ASN A 14 -67.58 -5.39 -27.69
C ASN A 14 -69.09 -5.42 -28.00
N LYS A 15 -69.57 -4.61 -28.95
CA LYS A 15 -70.96 -4.71 -29.43
C LYS A 15 -71.23 -6.03 -30.14
N ALA A 16 -70.32 -6.45 -31.02
CA ALA A 16 -70.41 -7.71 -31.76
C ALA A 16 -70.43 -8.93 -30.83
N LYS A 17 -69.63 -8.90 -29.76
CA LYS A 17 -69.61 -9.93 -28.70
C LYS A 17 -70.99 -10.21 -28.11
N TYR A 18 -71.76 -9.18 -27.74
CA TYR A 18 -73.11 -9.37 -27.18
C TYR A 18 -74.08 -10.00 -28.19
N ILE A 19 -73.95 -9.64 -29.46
CA ILE A 19 -74.76 -10.19 -30.55
C ILE A 19 -74.38 -11.66 -30.80
N LEU A 20 -73.09 -11.97 -30.89
CA LEU A 20 -72.60 -13.34 -31.10
C LEU A 20 -72.94 -14.28 -29.92
N LYS A 21 -72.96 -13.75 -28.70
CA LYS A 21 -73.41 -14.49 -27.50
C LYS A 21 -74.91 -14.81 -27.54
N SER A 22 -75.74 -13.86 -27.97
CA SER A 22 -77.21 -14.03 -28.00
C SER A 22 -77.70 -15.01 -29.09
N TYR A 23 -76.93 -15.21 -30.16
CA TYR A 23 -77.24 -16.16 -31.24
C TYR A 23 -76.38 -17.43 -31.22
N HIS A 24 -75.84 -17.82 -30.05
CA HIS A 24 -74.83 -18.88 -29.95
C HIS A 24 -75.25 -20.24 -30.54
N ASN A 25 -76.53 -20.60 -30.45
CA ASN A 25 -77.07 -21.91 -30.84
C ASN A 25 -77.57 -21.98 -32.30
N THR A 26 -77.41 -20.91 -33.08
CA THR A 26 -77.93 -20.86 -34.46
C THR A 26 -76.86 -21.30 -35.46
N PRO A 27 -77.05 -22.39 -36.23
CA PRO A 27 -76.02 -22.94 -37.12
C PRO A 27 -75.58 -21.99 -38.26
N SER A 28 -76.43 -21.06 -38.71
CA SER A 28 -76.07 -20.04 -39.71
C SER A 28 -75.08 -18.98 -39.19
N PHE A 29 -74.99 -18.79 -37.88
CA PHE A 29 -74.05 -17.86 -37.23
C PHE A 29 -72.67 -18.48 -36.96
N LYS A 30 -72.49 -19.78 -37.25
CA LYS A 30 -71.22 -20.47 -37.07
C LYS A 30 -70.13 -19.92 -38.00
N ASN A 31 -70.43 -19.77 -39.28
CA ASN A 31 -69.49 -19.21 -40.27
C ASN A 31 -69.14 -17.74 -39.93
N ILE A 32 -70.13 -16.95 -39.50
CA ILE A 32 -69.92 -15.55 -39.08
C ILE A 32 -69.00 -15.50 -37.85
N ARG A 33 -69.14 -16.43 -36.91
CA ARG A 33 -68.24 -16.53 -35.75
C ARG A 33 -66.82 -16.91 -36.14
N GLU A 34 -66.66 -17.84 -37.09
CA GLU A 34 -65.36 -18.24 -37.64
C GLU A 34 -64.68 -17.06 -38.34
N ASP A 35 -65.40 -16.30 -39.17
CA ASP A 35 -64.89 -15.08 -39.81
C ASP A 35 -64.53 -14.00 -38.78
N CYS A 36 -65.38 -13.78 -37.77
CA CYS A 36 -65.08 -12.84 -36.68
C CYS A 36 -63.86 -13.29 -35.85
N ALA A 37 -63.67 -14.59 -35.63
CA ALA A 37 -62.50 -15.14 -34.94
C ALA A 37 -61.21 -14.92 -35.74
N GLU A 38 -61.27 -15.06 -37.07
CA GLU A 38 -60.13 -14.78 -37.96
C GLU A 38 -59.75 -13.28 -37.95
N ILE A 39 -60.75 -12.39 -38.02
CA ILE A 39 -60.54 -10.94 -37.92
C ILE A 39 -59.96 -10.56 -36.55
N VAL A 40 -60.48 -11.10 -35.46
CA VAL A 40 -59.94 -10.87 -34.11
C VAL A 40 -58.50 -11.39 -34.01
N SER A 41 -58.19 -12.56 -34.58
CA SER A 41 -56.83 -13.10 -34.64
C SER A 41 -55.87 -12.19 -35.42
N GLU A 42 -56.31 -11.62 -36.55
CA GLU A 42 -55.49 -10.69 -37.33
C GLU A 42 -55.27 -9.36 -36.59
N ILE A 43 -56.30 -8.84 -35.92
CA ILE A 43 -56.21 -7.64 -35.06
C ILE A 43 -55.23 -7.88 -33.92
N CYS A 44 -55.35 -9.00 -33.20
CA CYS A 44 -54.42 -9.36 -32.14
C CYS A 44 -52.99 -9.49 -32.65
N SER A 45 -52.77 -10.12 -33.82
CA SER A 45 -51.43 -10.22 -34.43
C SER A 45 -50.83 -8.86 -34.76
N LYS A 46 -51.64 -7.94 -35.32
CA LYS A 46 -51.20 -6.56 -35.61
C LYS A 46 -50.89 -5.77 -34.33
N LEU A 47 -51.73 -5.86 -33.31
CA LEU A 47 -51.52 -5.20 -32.02
C LEU A 47 -50.27 -5.72 -31.30
N TRP A 48 -50.02 -7.03 -31.32
CA TRP A 48 -48.82 -7.62 -30.73
C TRP A 48 -47.54 -7.21 -31.49
N ARG A 49 -47.55 -7.22 -32.84
CA ARG A 49 -46.41 -6.70 -33.62
C ARG A 49 -46.14 -5.24 -33.31
N GLN A 50 -47.18 -4.43 -33.24
CA GLN A 50 -47.06 -3.03 -32.89
C GLN A 50 -46.50 -2.87 -31.47
N PHE A 51 -47.02 -3.58 -30.49
CA PHE A 51 -46.50 -3.58 -29.11
C PHE A 51 -45.02 -3.96 -29.04
N ASP A 52 -44.60 -4.98 -29.78
CA ASP A 52 -43.19 -5.35 -29.86
C ASP A 52 -42.35 -4.27 -30.59
N GLU A 53 -42.89 -3.54 -31.55
CA GLU A 53 -42.13 -2.51 -32.28
C GLU A 53 -42.10 -1.14 -31.57
N SER A 54 -42.92 -0.90 -30.54
CA SER A 54 -42.98 0.41 -29.87
C SER A 54 -41.72 0.74 -29.06
N SER A 55 -41.12 1.88 -29.37
CA SER A 55 -40.05 2.50 -28.56
C SER A 55 -40.58 3.45 -27.48
N ASP A 56 -41.78 4.02 -27.70
CA ASP A 56 -42.41 4.98 -26.80
C ASP A 56 -43.25 4.28 -25.71
N MET A 57 -43.11 4.74 -24.47
CA MET A 57 -43.75 4.17 -23.30
C MET A 57 -45.25 4.50 -23.23
N ALA A 58 -45.64 5.68 -23.69
CA ALA A 58 -47.06 6.07 -23.78
C ALA A 58 -47.81 5.24 -24.82
N GLU A 59 -47.18 4.99 -25.97
CA GLU A 59 -47.73 4.11 -27.00
C GLU A 59 -47.83 2.65 -26.52
N CYS A 60 -46.83 2.15 -25.79
CA CYS A 60 -46.89 0.84 -25.12
C CYS A 60 -48.08 0.76 -24.15
N SER A 61 -48.26 1.77 -23.29
CA SER A 61 -49.35 1.81 -22.29
C SER A 61 -50.73 1.80 -22.96
N ASN A 62 -50.94 2.60 -24.01
CA ASN A 62 -52.21 2.64 -24.74
C ASN A 62 -52.52 1.30 -25.41
N ARG A 63 -51.54 0.68 -26.06
CA ARG A 63 -51.68 -0.64 -26.68
C ARG A 63 -51.94 -1.75 -25.65
N LEU A 64 -51.31 -1.66 -24.48
CA LEU A 64 -51.55 -2.57 -23.37
C LEU A 64 -52.99 -2.48 -22.84
N LYS A 65 -53.53 -1.25 -22.70
CA LYS A 65 -54.94 -1.03 -22.32
C LYS A 65 -55.90 -1.64 -23.35
N ILE A 66 -55.61 -1.48 -24.64
CA ILE A 66 -56.40 -2.09 -25.74
C ILE A 66 -56.35 -3.63 -25.65
N LEU A 67 -55.17 -4.21 -25.44
CA LEU A 67 -55.02 -5.66 -25.27
C LEU A 67 -55.75 -6.19 -24.02
N GLN A 68 -55.76 -5.42 -22.93
CA GLN A 68 -56.55 -5.74 -21.75
C GLN A 68 -58.05 -5.74 -22.04
N GLN A 69 -58.56 -4.74 -22.77
CA GLN A 69 -59.97 -4.67 -23.16
C GLN A 69 -60.40 -5.81 -24.10
N LEU A 70 -59.47 -6.39 -24.88
CA LEU A 70 -59.71 -7.56 -25.72
C LEU A 70 -59.83 -8.87 -24.91
N GLY A 71 -59.35 -8.90 -23.66
CA GLY A 71 -59.50 -10.03 -22.75
C GLY A 71 -58.24 -10.85 -22.48
N PHE A 72 -57.05 -10.36 -22.81
CA PHE A 72 -55.82 -11.06 -22.45
C PHE A 72 -55.62 -11.05 -20.93
N SER A 73 -55.19 -12.19 -20.37
CA SER A 73 -54.94 -12.30 -18.93
C SER A 73 -53.82 -11.36 -18.47
N ARG A 74 -53.94 -10.83 -17.25
CA ARG A 74 -52.93 -9.95 -16.66
C ARG A 74 -51.54 -10.60 -16.62
N ARG A 75 -51.47 -11.92 -16.44
CA ARG A 75 -50.23 -12.71 -16.45
C ARG A 75 -49.56 -12.75 -17.82
N LYS A 76 -50.34 -12.92 -18.90
CA LYS A 76 -49.79 -12.93 -20.27
C LYS A 76 -49.27 -11.54 -20.66
N LEU A 77 -49.98 -10.49 -20.28
CA LEU A 77 -49.58 -9.10 -20.51
C LEU A 77 -48.34 -8.72 -19.71
N SER A 78 -48.27 -9.10 -18.43
CA SER A 78 -47.11 -8.80 -17.58
C SER A 78 -45.83 -9.50 -18.05
N ARG A 79 -45.90 -10.78 -18.47
CA ARG A 79 -44.77 -11.47 -19.10
C ARG A 79 -44.33 -10.81 -20.41
N ALA A 80 -45.26 -10.29 -21.20
CA ALA A 80 -44.91 -9.60 -22.43
C ALA A 80 -44.19 -8.28 -22.17
N ILE A 81 -44.63 -7.50 -21.18
CA ILE A 81 -43.91 -6.27 -20.76
C ILE A 81 -42.51 -6.63 -20.26
N LEU A 82 -42.37 -7.68 -19.43
CA LEU A 82 -41.06 -8.14 -18.95
C LEU A 82 -40.12 -8.53 -20.12
N ARG A 83 -40.63 -9.23 -21.13
CA ARG A 83 -39.85 -9.57 -22.35
C ARG A 83 -39.45 -8.33 -23.15
N LEU A 84 -40.37 -7.37 -23.29
CA LEU A 84 -40.09 -6.11 -24.00
C LEU A 84 -39.02 -5.29 -23.25
N ALA A 85 -39.16 -5.17 -21.93
CA ALA A 85 -38.20 -4.51 -21.06
C ALA A 85 -36.81 -5.16 -21.14
N LYS A 86 -36.75 -6.51 -21.04
CA LYS A 86 -35.51 -7.27 -21.21
C LYS A 86 -34.83 -6.92 -22.53
N ARG A 87 -35.56 -7.03 -23.64
CA ARG A 87 -34.99 -6.81 -24.98
C ARG A 87 -34.50 -5.37 -25.17
N GLN A 88 -35.30 -4.36 -24.82
CA GLN A 88 -34.93 -2.96 -25.02
C GLN A 88 -33.76 -2.52 -24.13
N VAL A 89 -33.76 -2.92 -22.86
CA VAL A 89 -32.67 -2.55 -21.93
C VAL A 89 -31.39 -3.31 -22.31
N SER A 90 -31.47 -4.60 -22.65
CA SER A 90 -30.30 -5.37 -23.10
C SER A 90 -29.71 -4.82 -24.40
N GLN A 91 -30.54 -4.34 -25.34
CA GLN A 91 -30.06 -3.67 -26.56
C GLN A 91 -29.28 -2.39 -26.24
N ARG A 92 -29.75 -1.59 -25.27
CA ARG A 92 -29.03 -0.38 -24.81
C ARG A 92 -27.72 -0.74 -24.11
N LEU A 93 -27.73 -1.75 -23.24
CA LEU A 93 -26.52 -2.27 -22.58
C LEU A 93 -25.50 -2.77 -23.61
N ALA A 94 -25.94 -3.53 -24.63
CA ALA A 94 -25.09 -4.01 -25.72
C ALA A 94 -24.49 -2.86 -26.54
N TYR A 95 -25.27 -1.82 -26.84
CA TYR A 95 -24.76 -0.61 -27.51
C TYR A 95 -23.69 0.09 -26.67
N ILE A 96 -23.94 0.30 -25.38
CA ILE A 96 -22.96 0.92 -24.46
C ILE A 96 -21.71 0.06 -24.33
N LYS A 97 -21.86 -1.27 -24.28
CA LYS A 97 -20.75 -2.22 -24.28
C LYS A 97 -19.87 -2.05 -25.52
N THR A 98 -20.45 -1.87 -26.71
CA THR A 98 -19.66 -1.60 -27.93
C THR A 98 -18.87 -0.30 -27.83
N LEU A 99 -19.48 0.76 -27.29
CA LEU A 99 -18.79 2.05 -27.07
C LEU A 99 -17.62 1.93 -26.09
N VAL A 100 -17.78 1.19 -24.99
CA VAL A 100 -16.71 0.95 -24.01
C VAL A 100 -15.56 0.16 -24.64
N CYS A 101 -15.86 -0.88 -25.42
CA CYS A 101 -14.83 -1.69 -26.10
C CYS A 101 -14.11 -0.94 -27.24
N GLU A 102 -14.74 0.05 -27.88
CA GLU A 102 -14.09 0.88 -28.90
C GLU A 102 -13.22 1.99 -28.28
N GLY A 103 -13.59 2.52 -27.12
CA GLY A 103 -12.76 3.44 -26.34
C GLY A 103 -11.42 2.83 -25.94
N ASP A 104 -11.41 1.56 -25.55
CA ASP A 104 -10.21 0.80 -25.13
C ASP A 104 -9.22 0.54 -26.28
N LYS A 105 -9.71 0.48 -27.52
CA LYS A 105 -8.83 0.32 -28.70
C LYS A 105 -8.12 1.62 -29.08
N ARG A 106 -8.74 2.78 -28.79
CA ARG A 106 -8.16 4.11 -29.06
C ARG A 106 -7.14 4.53 -28.00
N SER A 107 -7.29 4.09 -26.75
CA SER A 107 -6.28 4.30 -25.69
C SER A 107 -4.99 3.53 -25.97
N VAL A 108 -5.09 2.29 -26.47
CA VAL A 108 -3.93 1.46 -26.86
C VAL A 108 -3.24 1.98 -28.13
N GLN A 109 -3.97 2.55 -29.08
CA GLN A 109 -3.39 3.16 -30.30
C GLN A 109 -2.73 4.53 -30.06
N ARG A 110 -2.86 5.14 -28.87
CA ARG A 110 -2.18 6.42 -28.57
C ARG A 110 -0.68 6.26 -28.30
N GLU A 111 -0.20 5.06 -28.02
CA GLU A 111 1.24 4.78 -27.92
C GLU A 111 1.91 4.48 -29.27
N GLU A 112 1.13 4.10 -30.30
CA GLU A 112 1.66 3.81 -31.63
C GLU A 112 0.71 4.34 -32.71
N THR A 113 1.19 5.34 -33.48
CA THR A 113 0.70 5.83 -34.78
C THR A 113 -0.05 7.17 -34.83
N VAL A 114 0.70 8.19 -35.25
CA VAL A 114 0.22 9.34 -36.02
C VAL A 114 0.03 8.85 -37.47
N GLY A 115 -1.20 8.84 -38.00
CA GLY A 115 -1.41 8.58 -39.44
C GLY A 115 -2.82 8.19 -39.88
N SER A 116 -3.62 9.20 -40.23
CA SER A 116 -4.60 9.29 -41.35
C SER A 116 -5.64 8.19 -41.64
N ALA A 117 -6.86 8.70 -41.91
CA ALA A 117 -7.94 8.18 -42.78
C ALA A 117 -8.84 7.05 -42.21
N GLU A 118 -10.13 6.94 -42.48
CA GLU A 118 -11.10 7.66 -43.32
C GLU A 118 -12.53 7.28 -42.84
N ASN A 119 -13.49 8.19 -42.98
CA ASN A 119 -14.88 8.04 -42.51
C ASN A 119 -15.70 7.06 -43.37
N ILE A 120 -16.45 6.16 -42.72
CA ILE A 120 -17.60 5.46 -43.32
C ILE A 120 -18.83 5.72 -42.42
N ALA A 121 -19.81 6.44 -42.97
CA ALA A 121 -21.03 6.86 -42.30
C ALA A 121 -22.07 5.74 -42.17
N ASN A 122 -22.75 5.67 -41.01
CA ASN A 122 -23.94 4.84 -40.78
C ASN A 122 -25.09 5.72 -40.22
N PRO A 123 -26.36 5.57 -40.63
CA PRO A 123 -27.33 6.66 -40.64
C PRO A 123 -28.22 6.75 -39.37
N PHE A 124 -27.64 6.61 -38.17
CA PHE A 124 -28.38 6.78 -36.91
C PHE A 124 -27.90 7.97 -36.05
N VAL A 125 -26.98 8.78 -36.56
CA VAL A 125 -26.42 9.90 -35.81
C VAL A 125 -27.15 11.19 -36.18
N GLN A 126 -28.07 11.61 -35.33
CA GLN A 126 -28.32 13.03 -35.16
C GLN A 126 -27.15 13.59 -34.36
N GLU A 127 -26.48 14.57 -34.98
CA GLU A 127 -25.25 15.20 -34.54
C GLU A 127 -25.24 15.60 -33.06
N SER A 128 -24.24 15.11 -32.34
CA SER A 128 -23.47 15.91 -31.41
C SER A 128 -22.00 15.49 -31.49
N SER A 129 -21.16 16.50 -31.39
CA SER A 129 -19.72 16.52 -31.65
C SER A 129 -18.92 15.35 -31.10
N SER A 130 -17.82 15.06 -31.81
CA SER A 130 -16.67 14.25 -31.37
C SER A 130 -16.04 14.81 -30.09
N GLU A 131 -16.71 14.65 -28.96
CA GLU A 131 -16.11 14.81 -27.64
C GLU A 131 -15.66 13.44 -27.16
N GLU A 132 -14.39 13.34 -26.78
CA GLU A 132 -13.80 12.20 -26.11
C GLU A 132 -14.72 11.80 -24.94
N MET A 133 -15.17 10.55 -24.89
CA MET A 133 -16.20 10.12 -23.94
C MET A 133 -15.63 10.03 -22.52
N ASP A 134 -15.61 11.15 -21.80
CA ASP A 134 -15.13 11.22 -20.41
C ASP A 134 -15.97 10.32 -19.48
N VAL A 135 -15.37 9.86 -18.38
CA VAL A 135 -15.96 8.97 -17.37
C VAL A 135 -17.30 9.52 -16.87
N LEU A 136 -17.39 10.85 -16.70
CA LEU A 136 -18.61 11.50 -16.25
C LEU A 136 -19.72 11.46 -17.30
N TYR A 137 -19.38 11.63 -18.58
CA TYR A 137 -20.35 11.48 -19.67
C TYR A 137 -20.84 10.03 -19.73
N PHE A 138 -19.93 9.06 -19.64
CA PHE A 138 -20.29 7.64 -19.56
C PHE A 138 -21.25 7.35 -18.40
N ALA A 139 -20.95 7.87 -17.21
CA ALA A 139 -21.80 7.70 -16.03
C ALA A 139 -23.22 8.23 -16.28
N ASN A 140 -23.36 9.42 -16.87
CA ASN A 140 -24.69 9.95 -17.23
C ASN A 140 -25.38 9.08 -18.29
N LEU A 141 -24.66 8.72 -19.36
CA LEU A 141 -25.20 7.91 -20.46
C LEU A 141 -25.73 6.56 -19.96
N ILE A 142 -24.95 5.82 -19.17
CA ILE A 142 -25.35 4.49 -18.69
C ILE A 142 -26.49 4.58 -17.68
N THR A 143 -26.49 5.57 -16.78
CA THR A 143 -27.60 5.74 -15.82
C THR A 143 -28.88 6.19 -16.50
N ASP A 144 -28.81 7.13 -17.44
CA ASP A 144 -29.99 7.69 -18.08
C ASP A 144 -30.59 6.73 -19.11
N SER A 145 -29.76 5.95 -19.79
CA SER A 145 -30.23 4.95 -20.77
C SER A 145 -30.84 3.71 -20.13
N VAL A 146 -30.29 3.23 -19.01
CA VAL A 146 -30.66 1.97 -18.36
C VAL A 146 -31.63 2.20 -17.21
N LEU A 147 -31.24 2.98 -16.19
CA LEU A 147 -32.01 3.10 -14.95
C LEU A 147 -33.34 3.84 -15.16
N ILE A 148 -33.34 4.91 -15.97
CA ILE A 148 -34.58 5.62 -16.30
C ILE A 148 -35.51 4.69 -17.08
N LYS A 149 -35.02 4.03 -18.13
CA LYS A 149 -35.85 3.13 -18.95
C LYS A 149 -36.40 1.96 -18.15
N LEU A 150 -35.60 1.38 -17.25
CA LEU A 150 -36.04 0.31 -16.37
C LEU A 150 -37.12 0.81 -15.38
N SER A 151 -36.95 2.01 -14.82
CA SER A 151 -37.96 2.63 -13.95
C SER A 151 -39.29 2.91 -14.67
N GLU A 152 -39.25 3.36 -15.94
CA GLU A 152 -40.46 3.53 -16.76
C GLU A 152 -41.22 2.20 -16.93
N PHE A 153 -40.51 1.10 -17.19
CA PHE A 153 -41.13 -0.22 -17.37
C PHE A 153 -41.68 -0.78 -16.05
N ILE A 154 -40.97 -0.58 -14.94
CA ILE A 154 -41.43 -0.95 -13.61
C ILE A 154 -42.69 -0.15 -13.25
N GLY A 155 -42.73 1.15 -13.56
CA GLY A 155 -43.90 2.00 -13.38
C GLY A 155 -45.11 1.49 -14.17
N LEU A 156 -44.94 1.18 -15.47
CA LEU A 156 -46.01 0.59 -16.27
C LEU A 156 -46.50 -0.77 -15.74
N LEU A 157 -45.57 -1.62 -15.28
CA LEU A 157 -45.91 -2.91 -14.67
C LEU A 157 -46.69 -2.73 -13.38
N ALA A 158 -46.29 -1.77 -12.54
CA ALA A 158 -46.93 -1.48 -11.28
C ALA A 158 -48.33 -0.90 -11.47
N ASP A 159 -48.46 0.07 -12.37
CA ASP A 159 -49.75 0.66 -12.76
C ASP A 159 -50.71 -0.43 -13.26
N PHE A 160 -50.21 -1.43 -14.00
CA PHE A 160 -51.04 -2.48 -14.58
C PHE A 160 -51.39 -3.62 -13.60
N TYR A 161 -50.46 -4.01 -12.73
CA TYR A 161 -50.59 -5.21 -11.89
C TYR A 161 -51.06 -4.89 -10.46
N PHE A 162 -50.61 -3.77 -9.87
CA PHE A 162 -50.88 -3.42 -8.48
C PHE A 162 -52.05 -2.43 -8.30
N THR A 163 -52.44 -1.66 -9.33
CA THR A 163 -53.68 -0.88 -9.22
C THR A 163 -54.88 -1.83 -9.26
N LYS A 164 -55.61 -1.90 -8.13
CA LYS A 164 -56.86 -2.65 -8.04
C LYS A 164 -57.87 -2.04 -9.01
N SER A 165 -58.02 -2.61 -10.20
CA SER A 165 -59.24 -2.38 -10.96
C SER A 165 -60.38 -3.06 -10.21
N ASP A 166 -61.29 -2.27 -9.65
CA ASP A 166 -62.52 -2.70 -8.94
C ASP A 166 -63.48 -3.55 -9.81
N GLU A 167 -63.14 -3.82 -11.07
CA GLU A 167 -63.89 -4.72 -11.93
C GLU A 167 -63.33 -6.13 -11.82
N SER A 168 -64.12 -7.03 -11.21
CA SER A 168 -64.03 -8.47 -11.44
C SER A 168 -63.76 -8.72 -12.92
N GLU A 169 -62.75 -9.54 -13.25
CA GLU A 169 -62.48 -9.90 -14.64
C GLU A 169 -63.80 -10.30 -15.31
N PRO A 170 -64.20 -9.64 -16.41
CA PRO A 170 -65.50 -9.90 -17.01
C PRO A 170 -65.52 -11.36 -17.45
N MET A 171 -66.40 -12.17 -16.83
CA MET A 171 -66.57 -13.62 -17.06
C MET A 171 -66.76 -14.01 -18.54
N ASP A 172 -67.10 -13.05 -19.38
CA ASP A 172 -67.08 -13.19 -20.83
C ASP A 172 -66.09 -12.15 -21.37
N THR A 173 -64.92 -12.52 -21.89
CA THR A 173 -64.10 -11.58 -22.66
C THR A 173 -64.43 -11.63 -24.16
N ILE A 174 -63.98 -10.64 -24.95
CA ILE A 174 -64.14 -10.66 -26.41
C ILE A 174 -63.50 -11.95 -26.98
N LEU A 175 -62.32 -12.31 -26.48
CA LEU A 175 -61.61 -13.53 -26.86
C LEU A 175 -62.40 -14.81 -26.49
N ASP A 176 -62.97 -14.88 -25.28
CA ASP A 176 -63.73 -16.07 -24.84
C ASP A 176 -64.99 -16.30 -25.68
N VAL A 177 -65.70 -15.23 -26.09
CA VAL A 177 -66.98 -15.33 -26.81
C VAL A 177 -66.81 -15.47 -28.32
N ILE A 178 -65.83 -14.79 -28.91
CA ILE A 178 -65.70 -14.69 -30.37
C ILE A 178 -64.71 -15.74 -30.91
N SER A 179 -63.58 -15.97 -30.23
CA SER A 179 -62.53 -16.88 -30.71
C SER A 179 -62.83 -18.36 -30.40
N GLY A 180 -63.66 -18.63 -29.38
CA GLY A 180 -63.95 -20.01 -28.92
C GLY A 180 -62.73 -20.76 -28.34
N LYS A 181 -61.55 -20.13 -28.38
CA LYS A 181 -60.35 -20.57 -27.69
C LYS A 181 -60.35 -19.94 -26.31
N THR A 182 -60.60 -20.74 -25.28
CA THR A 182 -60.09 -20.44 -23.96
C THR A 182 -58.56 -20.55 -24.03
N GLU A 183 -57.88 -19.50 -24.51
CA GLU A 183 -56.44 -19.35 -24.28
C GLU A 183 -56.12 -19.32 -22.77
N ASN A 184 -57.17 -19.24 -21.94
CA ASN A 184 -57.19 -19.45 -20.49
C ASN A 184 -56.99 -20.91 -20.04
N SER A 185 -56.78 -21.91 -20.92
CA SER A 185 -56.74 -23.33 -20.52
C SER A 185 -55.62 -24.21 -21.11
N ALA A 186 -54.61 -23.67 -21.78
CA ALA A 186 -53.57 -24.50 -22.42
C ALA A 186 -52.16 -24.20 -21.88
N SER A 187 -51.76 -25.00 -20.88
CA SER A 187 -50.40 -25.51 -20.67
C SER A 187 -49.24 -24.50 -20.72
N GLU A 188 -49.26 -23.48 -19.87
CA GLU A 188 -48.00 -22.95 -19.35
C GLU A 188 -47.83 -23.52 -17.96
N ILE A 189 -46.93 -24.50 -17.87
CA ILE A 189 -46.38 -25.02 -16.62
C ILE A 189 -46.07 -23.81 -15.73
N ASP A 190 -46.50 -23.91 -14.49
CA ASP A 190 -46.30 -22.96 -13.40
C ASP A 190 -44.82 -22.57 -13.28
N ASP A 191 -44.42 -21.51 -13.99
CA ASP A 191 -43.06 -20.99 -14.05
C ASP A 191 -43.00 -19.69 -13.23
N GLY A 192 -42.94 -19.89 -11.91
CA GLY A 192 -42.70 -18.86 -10.89
C GLY A 192 -43.84 -17.86 -10.66
N SER A 193 -43.88 -17.31 -9.44
CA SER A 193 -44.74 -16.14 -9.16
C SER A 193 -44.35 -14.96 -10.07
N PHE A 194 -45.30 -14.09 -10.44
CA PHE A 194 -45.00 -12.93 -11.30
C PHE A 194 -43.88 -12.05 -10.71
N GLU A 195 -43.87 -11.95 -9.40
CA GLU A 195 -42.90 -11.22 -8.61
C GLU A 195 -41.51 -11.86 -8.71
N GLU A 196 -41.42 -13.19 -8.85
CA GLU A 196 -40.15 -13.90 -9.14
C GLU A 196 -39.58 -13.51 -10.49
N ASN A 197 -40.42 -13.54 -11.51
CA ASN A 197 -40.03 -13.16 -12.86
C ASN A 197 -39.59 -11.69 -12.94
N LEU A 198 -40.27 -10.77 -12.24
CA LEU A 198 -39.84 -9.38 -12.14
C LEU A 198 -38.50 -9.22 -11.39
N SER A 199 -38.36 -9.86 -10.23
CA SER A 199 -37.13 -9.77 -9.43
C SER A 199 -35.91 -10.31 -10.19
N SER A 200 -36.06 -11.46 -10.87
CA SER A 200 -35.00 -12.09 -11.65
C SER A 200 -34.59 -11.22 -12.85
N LEU A 201 -35.57 -10.60 -13.53
CA LEU A 201 -35.27 -9.69 -14.64
C LEU A 201 -34.49 -8.45 -14.16
N VAL A 202 -34.93 -7.82 -13.07
CA VAL A 202 -34.27 -6.64 -12.51
C VAL A 202 -32.85 -6.99 -12.05
N GLU A 203 -32.67 -8.15 -11.41
CA GLU A 203 -31.37 -8.67 -11.01
C GLU A 203 -30.44 -8.90 -12.20
N GLU A 204 -30.90 -9.57 -13.27
CA GLU A 204 -30.13 -9.84 -14.48
C GLU A 204 -29.66 -8.55 -15.16
N LEU A 205 -30.56 -7.59 -15.37
CA LEU A 205 -30.24 -6.32 -16.04
C LEU A 205 -29.31 -5.43 -15.20
N MET A 206 -29.54 -5.39 -13.87
CA MET A 206 -28.67 -4.62 -12.97
C MET A 206 -27.28 -5.27 -12.84
N HIS A 207 -27.19 -6.59 -12.92
CA HIS A 207 -25.90 -7.28 -12.94
C HIS A 207 -25.06 -6.89 -14.16
N GLU A 208 -25.66 -6.91 -15.37
CA GLU A 208 -24.96 -6.48 -16.59
C GLU A 208 -24.60 -4.98 -16.54
N PHE A 209 -25.48 -4.13 -16.00
CA PHE A 209 -25.18 -2.72 -15.74
C PHE A 209 -23.94 -2.54 -14.86
N PHE A 210 -23.87 -3.23 -13.71
CA PHE A 210 -22.73 -3.09 -12.79
C PHE A 210 -21.43 -3.64 -13.38
N ILE A 211 -21.48 -4.69 -14.21
CA ILE A 211 -20.30 -5.18 -14.95
C ILE A 211 -19.74 -4.09 -15.86
N LEU A 212 -20.58 -3.45 -16.67
CA LEU A 212 -20.14 -2.39 -17.60
C LEU A 212 -19.58 -1.18 -16.86
N VAL A 213 -20.23 -0.77 -15.75
CA VAL A 213 -19.71 0.29 -14.88
C VAL A 213 -18.33 -0.11 -14.35
N ARG A 214 -18.19 -1.31 -13.78
CA ARG A 214 -16.91 -1.77 -13.21
C ARG A 214 -15.80 -1.76 -14.25
N THR A 215 -16.01 -2.37 -15.42
CA THR A 215 -15.01 -2.44 -16.49
C THR A 215 -14.54 -1.06 -16.93
N ARG A 216 -15.46 -0.09 -17.10
CA ARG A 216 -15.09 1.26 -17.52
C ARG A 216 -14.27 1.99 -16.44
N PHE A 217 -14.71 1.95 -15.19
CA PHE A 217 -14.02 2.66 -14.11
C PHE A 217 -12.66 2.03 -13.75
N GLU A 218 -12.50 0.72 -13.92
CA GLU A 218 -11.19 0.06 -13.76
C GLU A 218 -10.16 0.59 -14.77
N SER A 219 -10.55 0.72 -16.05
CA SER A 219 -9.66 1.19 -17.13
C SER A 219 -9.20 2.65 -16.98
N GLU A 220 -9.98 3.50 -16.30
CA GLU A 220 -9.76 4.95 -16.23
C GLU A 220 -9.31 5.45 -14.85
N SER A 221 -9.26 4.56 -13.84
CA SER A 221 -8.98 4.91 -12.44
C SER A 221 -7.61 5.55 -12.18
N THR A 222 -6.60 5.31 -13.03
CA THR A 222 -5.23 5.80 -12.83
C THR A 222 -4.83 6.99 -13.72
N ASN A 223 -5.59 7.25 -14.79
CA ASN A 223 -5.22 8.21 -15.84
C ASN A 223 -6.04 9.51 -15.86
N ASN A 224 -7.13 9.58 -15.09
CA ASN A 224 -8.06 10.71 -15.09
C ASN A 224 -7.99 11.58 -13.83
N ASP A 225 -8.49 12.82 -13.91
CA ASP A 225 -8.61 13.71 -12.76
C ASP A 225 -9.46 13.06 -11.66
N VAL A 226 -8.88 12.95 -10.46
CA VAL A 226 -9.51 12.38 -9.26
C VAL A 226 -10.89 12.98 -9.01
N ASN A 227 -11.05 14.28 -9.25
CA ASN A 227 -12.32 14.97 -9.04
C ASN A 227 -13.38 14.58 -10.07
N LEU A 228 -12.99 14.35 -11.33
CA LEU A 228 -13.91 13.86 -12.37
C LEU A 228 -14.36 12.43 -12.05
N LEU A 229 -13.43 11.58 -11.63
CA LEU A 229 -13.69 10.20 -11.21
C LEU A 229 -14.69 10.14 -10.05
N ILE A 230 -14.45 10.94 -9.00
CA ILE A 230 -15.33 11.02 -7.82
C ILE A 230 -16.72 11.50 -8.19
N ARG A 231 -16.83 12.53 -9.05
CA ARG A 231 -18.14 13.02 -9.51
C ARG A 231 -18.91 11.96 -10.31
N ALA A 232 -18.22 11.20 -11.15
CA ALA A 232 -18.83 10.14 -11.93
C ALA A 232 -19.30 8.98 -11.03
N LEU A 233 -18.50 8.58 -10.04
CA LEU A 233 -18.87 7.60 -9.02
C LEU A 233 -20.07 8.06 -8.20
N ASP A 234 -20.07 9.32 -7.75
CA ASP A 234 -21.16 9.89 -6.96
C ASP A 234 -22.46 9.95 -7.76
N ARG A 235 -22.38 10.28 -9.06
CA ARG A 235 -23.54 10.25 -9.96
C ARG A 235 -24.15 8.86 -10.03
N ILE A 236 -23.33 7.82 -10.23
CA ILE A 236 -23.81 6.43 -10.30
C ILE A 236 -24.45 6.02 -8.98
N HIS A 237 -23.78 6.28 -7.86
CA HIS A 237 -24.30 5.99 -6.53
C HIS A 237 -25.66 6.67 -6.27
N CYS A 238 -25.79 7.96 -6.56
CA CYS A 238 -27.04 8.71 -6.41
C CYS A 238 -28.15 8.13 -7.30
N ARG A 239 -27.86 7.87 -8.57
CA ARG A 239 -28.85 7.37 -9.54
C ARG A 239 -29.33 5.96 -9.20
N VAL A 240 -28.44 5.09 -8.72
CA VAL A 240 -28.80 3.75 -8.20
C VAL A 240 -29.71 3.89 -6.97
N GLN A 241 -29.42 4.81 -6.05
CA GLN A 241 -30.30 5.05 -4.91
C GLN A 241 -31.68 5.58 -5.33
N THR A 242 -31.75 6.50 -6.30
CA THR A 242 -33.02 6.98 -6.86
C THR A 242 -33.81 5.84 -7.50
N PHE A 243 -33.14 4.98 -8.28
CA PHE A 243 -33.75 3.79 -8.87
C PHE A 243 -34.29 2.84 -7.79
N ASN A 244 -33.52 2.57 -6.75
CA ASN A 244 -33.95 1.70 -5.64
C ASN A 244 -35.21 2.22 -4.94
N ARG A 245 -35.29 3.54 -4.70
CA ARG A 245 -36.50 4.17 -4.13
C ARG A 245 -37.68 4.03 -5.08
N SER A 246 -37.50 4.32 -6.37
CA SER A 246 -38.54 4.17 -7.37
C SER A 246 -39.06 2.73 -7.47
N LEU A 247 -38.16 1.76 -7.51
CA LEU A 247 -38.50 0.33 -7.56
C LEU A 247 -39.34 -0.07 -6.34
N LEU A 248 -38.94 0.36 -5.15
CA LEU A 248 -39.66 0.01 -3.92
C LEU A 248 -41.04 0.67 -3.89
N THR A 249 -41.14 1.97 -4.18
CA THR A 249 -42.42 2.71 -4.23
C THR A 249 -43.40 2.10 -5.25
N SER A 250 -42.93 1.75 -6.44
CA SER A 250 -43.77 1.15 -7.48
C SER A 250 -44.30 -0.23 -7.10
N VAL A 251 -43.52 -1.04 -6.39
CA VAL A 251 -43.94 -2.41 -6.01
C VAL A 251 -44.80 -2.42 -4.74
N THR A 252 -44.62 -1.47 -3.81
CA THR A 252 -45.37 -1.47 -2.55
C THR A 252 -46.73 -0.79 -2.64
N SER A 253 -46.99 0.06 -3.65
CA SER A 253 -48.19 0.93 -3.73
C SER A 253 -48.43 1.83 -2.49
N VAL A 254 -47.45 1.91 -1.59
CA VAL A 254 -47.50 2.62 -0.32
C VAL A 254 -46.45 3.73 -0.35
N ASP A 255 -46.90 4.97 -0.24
CA ASP A 255 -46.03 6.11 0.07
C ASP A 255 -45.41 5.84 1.45
N PHE A 256 -44.08 5.72 1.50
CA PHE A 256 -43.32 5.42 2.71
C PHE A 256 -43.43 6.51 3.81
N GLU A 257 -44.20 7.57 3.58
CA GLU A 257 -44.58 8.56 4.60
C GLU A 257 -45.78 8.06 5.43
N GLY A 258 -45.52 7.17 6.39
CA GLY A 258 -46.34 7.10 7.61
C GLY A 258 -47.28 5.91 7.84
N VAL A 259 -47.12 4.77 7.16
CA VAL A 259 -47.88 3.54 7.47
C VAL A 259 -46.99 2.52 8.20
N LEU A 260 -47.44 2.03 9.36
CA LEU A 260 -46.75 0.99 10.14
C LEU A 260 -46.79 -0.35 9.39
N LEU A 261 -45.67 -1.05 9.34
CA LEU A 261 -45.46 -2.35 8.67
C LEU A 261 -46.40 -3.48 9.12
N ASP A 262 -47.14 -3.30 10.22
CA ASP A 262 -47.95 -4.33 10.88
C ASP A 262 -49.33 -4.59 10.23
N ASP A 263 -49.81 -3.74 9.32
CA ASP A 263 -51.13 -3.88 8.66
C ASP A 263 -51.10 -4.54 7.26
N LEU A 264 -49.94 -5.04 6.82
CA LEU A 264 -49.74 -5.64 5.48
C LEU A 264 -50.08 -7.14 5.46
N SER A 265 -50.65 -7.63 4.36
CA SER A 265 -50.89 -9.07 4.16
C SER A 265 -49.57 -9.85 4.07
N PRO A 266 -49.51 -11.13 4.52
CA PRO A 266 -48.27 -11.91 4.52
C PRO A 266 -47.63 -12.08 3.12
N GLU A 267 -48.41 -12.08 2.05
CA GLU A 267 -47.89 -12.07 0.65
C GLU A 267 -47.24 -10.74 0.29
N SER A 268 -47.86 -9.60 0.64
CA SER A 268 -47.27 -8.28 0.40
C SER A 268 -45.97 -8.07 1.18
N LEU A 269 -45.88 -8.60 2.40
CA LEU A 269 -44.67 -8.54 3.22
C LEU A 269 -43.50 -9.33 2.60
N SER A 270 -43.77 -10.50 2.01
CA SER A 270 -42.75 -11.31 1.31
C SER A 270 -42.16 -10.57 0.10
N ILE A 271 -43.02 -9.91 -0.68
CA ILE A 271 -42.62 -9.13 -1.86
C ILE A 271 -41.74 -7.95 -1.43
N VAL A 272 -42.17 -7.20 -0.41
CA VAL A 272 -41.41 -6.06 0.14
C VAL A 272 -40.04 -6.51 0.63
N ASN A 273 -39.96 -7.62 1.37
CA ASN A 273 -38.70 -8.14 1.88
C ASN A 273 -37.74 -8.52 0.75
N ARG A 274 -38.25 -9.13 -0.33
CA ARG A 274 -37.41 -9.51 -1.47
C ARG A 274 -36.84 -8.30 -2.22
N PHE A 275 -37.68 -7.32 -2.56
CA PHE A 275 -37.20 -6.12 -3.26
C PHE A 275 -36.34 -5.23 -2.35
N SER A 276 -36.57 -5.24 -1.04
CA SER A 276 -35.66 -4.65 -0.05
C SER A 276 -34.28 -5.32 -0.07
N LEU A 277 -34.22 -6.65 -0.10
CA LEU A 277 -32.95 -7.37 -0.23
C LEU A 277 -32.22 -7.03 -1.53
N LEU A 278 -32.95 -6.99 -2.65
CA LEU A 278 -32.41 -6.69 -3.97
C LEU A 278 -31.86 -5.24 -4.05
N THR A 279 -32.60 -4.25 -3.55
CA THR A 279 -32.14 -2.86 -3.50
C THR A 279 -30.94 -2.65 -2.57
N ASN A 280 -30.85 -3.42 -1.48
CA ASN A 280 -29.66 -3.46 -0.63
C ASN A 280 -28.45 -4.05 -1.38
N GLN A 281 -28.63 -5.13 -2.15
CA GLN A 281 -27.57 -5.70 -2.99
C GLN A 281 -27.06 -4.71 -4.04
N PHE A 282 -27.95 -3.95 -4.69
CA PHE A 282 -27.56 -2.92 -5.66
C PHE A 282 -26.81 -1.76 -5.00
N SER A 283 -27.25 -1.33 -3.80
CA SER A 283 -26.56 -0.30 -3.03
C SER A 283 -25.15 -0.76 -2.63
N ASN A 284 -25.02 -2.02 -2.19
CA ASN A 284 -23.73 -2.62 -1.84
C ASN A 284 -22.82 -2.78 -3.07
N SER A 285 -23.38 -3.17 -4.23
CA SER A 285 -22.62 -3.31 -5.48
C SER A 285 -22.05 -1.95 -5.95
N ALA A 286 -22.85 -0.88 -5.84
CA ALA A 286 -22.37 0.47 -6.14
C ALA A 286 -21.25 0.88 -5.17
N LEU A 287 -21.40 0.63 -3.87
CA LEU A 287 -20.35 0.91 -2.87
C LEU A 287 -19.10 0.05 -3.07
N GLU A 288 -19.23 -1.19 -3.52
CA GLU A 288 -18.11 -2.08 -3.82
C GLU A 288 -17.29 -1.53 -4.99
N ILE A 289 -17.94 -1.07 -6.06
CA ILE A 289 -17.25 -0.42 -7.20
C ILE A 289 -16.49 0.82 -6.73
N ILE A 290 -17.10 1.67 -5.91
CA ILE A 290 -16.45 2.87 -5.36
C ILE A 290 -15.22 2.49 -4.53
N ASN A 291 -15.35 1.49 -3.65
CA ASN A 291 -14.22 0.99 -2.85
C ASN A 291 -13.11 0.40 -3.71
N GLN A 292 -13.46 -0.32 -4.78
CA GLN A 292 -12.48 -0.90 -5.70
C GLN A 292 -11.71 0.17 -6.45
N VAL A 293 -12.40 1.18 -6.97
CA VAL A 293 -11.78 2.30 -7.68
C VAL A 293 -10.88 3.11 -6.75
N ALA A 294 -11.36 3.43 -5.54
CA ALA A 294 -10.55 4.08 -4.52
C ALA A 294 -9.29 3.25 -4.18
N ARG A 295 -9.42 1.93 -4.04
CA ARG A 295 -8.28 1.04 -3.76
C ARG A 295 -7.26 1.04 -4.90
N MET A 296 -7.71 1.01 -6.15
CA MET A 296 -6.82 1.09 -7.31
C MET A 296 -6.03 2.40 -7.32
N GLN A 297 -6.71 3.51 -7.02
CA GLN A 297 -6.09 4.83 -6.97
C GLN A 297 -5.08 4.95 -5.81
N THR A 298 -5.44 4.48 -4.61
CA THR A 298 -4.53 4.44 -3.47
C THR A 298 -3.31 3.56 -3.75
N THR A 299 -3.48 2.44 -4.46
CA THR A 299 -2.37 1.57 -4.87
C THR A 299 -1.45 2.28 -5.87
N TYR A 300 -2.02 2.97 -6.87
CA TYR A 300 -1.25 3.76 -7.83
C TYR A 300 -0.41 4.85 -7.15
N TYR A 301 -0.99 5.61 -6.22
CA TYR A 301 -0.24 6.61 -5.48
C TYR A 301 0.77 6.00 -4.50
N PHE A 302 0.49 4.83 -3.93
CA PHE A 302 1.44 4.08 -3.12
C PHE A 302 2.69 3.69 -3.93
N ASP A 303 2.52 3.23 -5.17
CA ASP A 303 3.65 2.88 -6.04
C ASP A 303 4.50 4.10 -6.40
N ILE A 304 3.85 5.22 -6.75
CA ILE A 304 4.54 6.51 -6.98
C ILE A 304 5.29 6.96 -5.73
N LEU A 305 4.69 6.84 -4.55
CA LEU A 305 5.30 7.20 -3.28
C LEU A 305 6.56 6.36 -3.01
N CYS A 306 6.51 5.06 -3.27
CA CYS A 306 7.65 4.16 -3.14
C CYS A 306 8.77 4.52 -4.11
N GLN A 307 8.43 4.83 -5.38
CA GLN A 307 9.41 5.26 -6.37
C GLN A 307 10.10 6.57 -5.97
N ASN A 308 9.34 7.57 -5.54
CA ASN A 308 9.87 8.87 -5.08
C ASN A 308 10.79 8.74 -3.86
N ALA A 309 10.52 7.77 -2.97
CA ALA A 309 11.39 7.46 -1.85
C ALA A 309 12.73 6.86 -2.32
N VAL A 310 12.71 5.93 -3.27
CA VAL A 310 13.92 5.35 -3.89
C VAL A 310 14.76 6.41 -4.58
N GLU A 311 14.12 7.34 -5.29
CA GLU A 311 14.78 8.50 -5.89
C GLU A 311 15.45 9.38 -4.83
N SER A 312 14.77 9.62 -3.70
CA SER A 312 15.35 10.39 -2.57
C SER A 312 16.59 9.73 -1.97
N PHE A 313 16.62 8.40 -1.87
CA PHE A 313 17.81 7.65 -1.45
C PHE A 313 18.93 7.69 -2.50
N THR A 314 18.57 7.69 -3.78
CA THR A 314 19.52 7.80 -4.90
C THR A 314 20.14 9.20 -4.94
N ASP A 315 19.35 10.24 -4.71
CA ASP A 315 19.82 11.63 -4.56
C ASP A 315 20.77 11.79 -3.38
N LEU A 316 20.46 11.19 -2.23
CA LEU A 316 21.37 11.16 -1.08
C LEU A 316 22.72 10.56 -1.48
N ARG A 317 22.71 9.43 -2.19
CA ARG A 317 23.92 8.78 -2.70
C ARG A 317 24.70 9.69 -3.66
N HIS A 318 24.03 10.36 -4.60
CA HIS A 318 24.68 11.28 -5.53
C HIS A 318 25.31 12.49 -4.82
N LYS A 319 24.59 13.10 -3.87
CA LYS A 319 25.10 14.21 -3.06
C LYS A 319 26.34 13.79 -2.27
N LEU A 320 26.32 12.61 -1.64
CA LEU A 320 27.49 12.13 -0.90
C LEU A 320 28.67 11.78 -1.83
N ALA A 321 28.42 11.25 -3.04
CA ALA A 321 29.45 10.89 -3.99
C ALA A 321 30.13 12.12 -4.65
N SER A 322 29.35 13.14 -5.05
CA SER A 322 29.89 14.35 -5.70
C SER A 322 30.77 15.17 -4.76
N HIS A 323 30.47 15.16 -3.46
CA HIS A 323 31.28 15.84 -2.46
C HIS A 323 32.55 15.07 -2.08
N GLY A 324 32.56 13.73 -2.18
CA GLY A 324 33.79 12.93 -2.04
C GLY A 324 34.85 13.20 -3.11
N LEU A 325 34.44 13.72 -4.27
CA LEU A 325 35.33 14.10 -5.39
C LEU A 325 35.90 15.53 -5.28
N GLN A 326 35.31 16.40 -4.45
CA GLN A 326 35.78 17.79 -4.30
C GLN A 326 36.92 17.94 -3.28
N THR A 327 37.26 16.90 -2.52
CA THR A 327 38.35 16.92 -1.53
C THR A 327 39.73 16.61 -2.11
N SER A 328 39.84 16.27 -3.40
CA SER A 328 41.10 15.84 -4.02
C SER A 328 41.72 16.82 -5.03
N ASN A 329 41.03 17.89 -5.46
CA ASN A 329 41.57 18.87 -6.40
C ASN A 329 41.26 20.31 -5.98
N SER A 330 42.05 20.89 -5.08
CA SER A 330 42.21 22.35 -5.00
C SER A 330 43.58 22.71 -4.45
N THR A 331 44.59 22.65 -5.31
CA THR A 331 45.76 23.52 -5.16
C THR A 331 45.31 24.95 -5.45
N ASN A 332 45.53 25.83 -4.48
CA ASN A 332 45.31 27.29 -4.47
C ASN A 332 43.99 27.74 -3.81
N GLU A 333 44.11 28.22 -2.56
CA GLU A 333 43.65 29.53 -2.07
C GLU A 333 43.47 29.50 -0.54
N GLU A 334 44.40 30.14 0.16
CA GLU A 334 44.51 30.12 1.63
C GLU A 334 43.57 31.08 2.37
N VAL A 335 42.57 31.69 1.71
CA VAL A 335 41.79 32.79 2.32
C VAL A 335 40.39 32.36 2.83
N ASN A 336 39.89 31.16 2.50
CA ASN A 336 38.53 30.71 2.88
C ASN A 336 38.44 29.57 3.92
N LYS A 337 39.50 29.34 4.72
CA LYS A 337 39.56 28.19 5.65
C LYS A 337 38.60 28.26 6.85
N VAL A 338 38.17 29.44 7.28
CA VAL A 338 37.34 29.58 8.50
C VAL A 338 35.84 29.33 8.24
N ASN A 339 35.31 29.74 7.10
CA ASN A 339 33.87 29.52 6.77
C ASN A 339 33.56 28.16 6.14
N LYS A 340 34.54 27.48 5.52
CA LYS A 340 34.35 26.10 4.99
C LYS A 340 34.38 25.03 6.09
N MET A 341 35.13 25.23 7.17
CA MET A 341 35.25 24.24 8.25
C MET A 341 33.95 24.11 9.08
N GLY A 342 33.20 25.20 9.27
CA GLY A 342 31.90 25.18 9.94
C GLY A 342 30.80 24.49 9.13
N ASN A 343 30.83 24.61 7.80
CA ASN A 343 29.81 24.03 6.91
C ASN A 343 29.98 22.51 6.74
N ASN A 344 31.22 22.00 6.76
CA ASN A 344 31.51 20.57 6.64
C ASN A 344 31.10 19.77 7.90
N ASN A 345 31.01 20.41 9.07
CA ASN A 345 30.74 19.75 10.34
C ASN A 345 29.25 19.40 10.58
N HIS A 346 28.33 20.00 9.81
CA HIS A 346 26.88 19.72 9.91
C HIS A 346 26.28 19.16 8.61
N GLN A 347 27.11 18.82 7.63
CA GLN A 347 26.66 18.40 6.30
C GLN A 347 25.85 17.09 6.35
N LEU A 348 26.28 16.10 7.13
CA LEU A 348 25.56 14.83 7.20
C LEU A 348 24.23 14.96 7.95
N SER A 349 24.19 15.85 8.95
CA SER A 349 22.96 16.19 9.69
C SER A 349 21.96 16.93 8.81
N SER A 350 22.40 17.89 8.00
CA SER A 350 21.48 18.62 7.11
C SER A 350 20.93 17.74 5.98
N LEU A 351 21.75 16.83 5.44
CA LEU A 351 21.29 15.83 4.49
C LEU A 351 20.28 14.85 5.11
N LEU A 352 20.49 14.46 6.38
CA LEU A 352 19.55 13.64 7.13
C LEU A 352 18.19 14.35 7.30
N ASP A 353 18.21 15.61 7.73
CA ASP A 353 17.00 16.41 7.96
C ASP A 353 16.24 16.66 6.64
N ALA A 354 16.96 16.93 5.56
CA ALA A 354 16.40 17.09 4.22
C ALA A 354 15.74 15.80 3.72
N LEU A 355 16.40 14.65 3.90
CA LEU A 355 15.85 13.34 3.52
C LEU A 355 14.59 13.03 4.34
N SER A 356 14.65 13.19 5.67
CA SER A 356 13.50 12.97 6.55
C SER A 356 12.31 13.85 6.16
N SER A 357 12.56 15.14 5.91
CA SER A 357 11.53 16.08 5.48
C SER A 357 10.94 15.72 4.12
N SER A 358 11.79 15.29 3.17
CA SER A 358 11.34 14.82 1.85
C SER A 358 10.38 13.63 1.96
N LEU A 359 10.79 12.57 2.66
CA LEU A 359 9.99 11.35 2.80
C LEU A 359 8.64 11.61 3.49
N VAL A 360 8.62 12.48 4.50
CA VAL A 360 7.37 12.90 5.17
C VAL A 360 6.52 13.78 4.25
N SER A 361 7.11 14.73 3.52
CA SER A 361 6.38 15.61 2.62
C SER A 361 5.75 14.85 1.46
N GLN A 362 6.44 13.85 0.90
CA GLN A 362 5.92 13.02 -0.18
C GLN A 362 4.64 12.27 0.26
N LEU A 363 4.66 11.63 1.42
CA LEU A 363 3.48 10.96 1.99
C LEU A 363 2.34 11.96 2.23
N ARG A 364 2.63 13.14 2.79
CA ARG A 364 1.62 14.18 3.02
C ARG A 364 0.98 14.67 1.72
N ASN A 365 1.74 14.78 0.64
CA ASN A 365 1.22 15.22 -0.65
C ASN A 365 0.28 14.17 -1.27
N VAL A 366 0.62 12.88 -1.14
CA VAL A 366 -0.26 11.79 -1.56
C VAL A 366 -1.55 11.77 -0.75
N LEU A 367 -1.46 11.91 0.58
CA LEU A 367 -2.64 11.96 1.46
C LEU A 367 -3.58 13.12 1.10
N LYS A 368 -3.04 14.28 0.69
CA LYS A 368 -3.85 15.41 0.21
C LYS A 368 -4.57 15.10 -1.10
N ALA A 369 -3.97 14.32 -2.00
CA ALA A 369 -4.63 13.91 -3.24
C ALA A 369 -5.81 12.96 -2.95
N GLU A 370 -5.62 12.05 -1.99
CA GLU A 370 -6.65 11.09 -1.54
C GLU A 370 -7.78 11.75 -0.71
N GLU A 371 -7.55 12.93 -0.13
CA GLU A 371 -8.58 13.69 0.60
C GLU A 371 -9.80 14.00 -0.28
N ALA A 372 -9.64 14.06 -1.60
CA ALA A 372 -10.73 14.28 -2.54
C ALA A 372 -11.88 13.26 -2.36
N PHE A 373 -11.58 11.98 -2.08
CA PHE A 373 -12.60 10.94 -1.85
C PHE A 373 -13.44 11.16 -0.60
N LEU A 374 -12.93 11.91 0.36
CA LEU A 374 -13.66 12.27 1.58
C LEU A 374 -14.38 13.62 1.48
N SER A 375 -14.25 14.32 0.35
CA SER A 375 -14.90 15.61 0.15
C SER A 375 -16.40 15.57 0.46
N THR A 376 -16.90 16.63 1.10
CA THR A 376 -18.29 16.81 1.54
C THR A 376 -19.31 16.82 0.40
N ASN A 377 -18.86 16.92 -0.85
CA ASN A 377 -19.71 16.94 -2.03
C ASN A 377 -20.17 15.55 -2.46
N SER A 378 -19.56 14.47 -1.95
CA SER A 378 -19.92 13.10 -2.31
C SER A 378 -20.92 12.49 -1.33
N THR A 379 -22.03 11.98 -1.85
CA THR A 379 -23.06 11.30 -1.07
C THR A 379 -22.57 9.98 -0.47
N PHE A 380 -21.64 9.29 -1.14
CA PHE A 380 -21.05 8.04 -0.64
C PHE A 380 -20.06 8.25 0.51
N SER A 381 -19.39 9.41 0.62
CA SER A 381 -18.50 9.73 1.75
C SER A 381 -19.26 9.68 3.07
N SER A 382 -20.55 10.01 3.10
CA SER A 382 -21.38 9.92 4.32
C SER A 382 -21.62 8.49 4.83
N ARG A 383 -21.37 7.44 4.02
CA ARG A 383 -21.67 6.05 4.37
C ARG A 383 -20.56 5.47 5.27
N PRO A 384 -20.90 4.90 6.44
CA PRO A 384 -19.90 4.37 7.38
C PRO A 384 -19.15 3.17 6.79
N GLN A 385 -19.82 2.34 5.97
CA GLN A 385 -19.20 1.18 5.31
C GLN A 385 -18.03 1.58 4.39
N PHE A 386 -18.22 2.61 3.55
CA PHE A 386 -17.17 3.14 2.70
C PHE A 386 -16.05 3.77 3.53
N ARG A 387 -16.38 4.63 4.49
CA ARG A 387 -15.38 5.29 5.34
C ARG A 387 -14.50 4.33 6.12
N ASN A 388 -15.09 3.30 6.72
CA ASN A 388 -14.32 2.32 7.47
C ASN A 388 -13.34 1.57 6.55
N SER A 389 -13.81 1.06 5.41
CA SER A 389 -12.95 0.39 4.41
C SER A 389 -11.86 1.32 3.87
N PHE A 390 -12.21 2.55 3.47
CA PHE A 390 -11.27 3.50 2.88
C PHE A 390 -10.24 3.99 3.91
N CYS A 391 -10.68 4.53 5.06
CA CYS A 391 -9.76 5.11 6.03
C CYS A 391 -8.92 4.07 6.76
N ILE A 392 -9.50 2.92 7.14
CA ILE A 392 -8.78 1.89 7.92
C ILE A 392 -7.94 1.00 6.98
N ASP A 393 -8.56 0.37 5.99
CA ASP A 393 -7.88 -0.65 5.20
C ASP A 393 -7.00 -0.03 4.12
N GLN A 394 -7.45 1.03 3.44
CA GLN A 394 -6.75 1.60 2.29
C GLN A 394 -5.75 2.69 2.71
N ILE A 395 -6.17 3.69 3.48
CA ILE A 395 -5.29 4.79 3.90
C ILE A 395 -4.38 4.39 5.05
N ARG A 396 -4.92 3.96 6.20
CA ARG A 396 -4.11 3.67 7.38
C ARG A 396 -3.20 2.47 7.18
N GLU A 397 -3.76 1.30 6.87
CA GLU A 397 -2.98 0.06 6.71
C GLU A 397 -2.32 -0.06 5.32
N GLY A 398 -3.06 0.20 4.24
CA GLY A 398 -2.58 0.06 2.87
C GLY A 398 -1.50 1.08 2.49
N LEU A 399 -1.77 2.37 2.70
CA LEU A 399 -0.90 3.45 2.25
C LEU A 399 0.15 3.82 3.30
N ILE A 400 -0.25 4.26 4.50
CA ILE A 400 0.69 4.78 5.51
C ILE A 400 1.54 3.65 6.09
N VAL A 401 0.93 2.62 6.68
CA VAL A 401 1.66 1.48 7.25
C VAL A 401 2.36 0.70 6.16
N GLY A 402 1.73 0.52 4.99
CA GLY A 402 2.38 -0.07 3.81
C GLY A 402 3.66 0.66 3.44
N TYR A 403 3.64 2.00 3.38
CA TYR A 403 4.81 2.80 3.01
C TYR A 403 5.92 2.72 4.06
N LEU A 404 5.56 2.78 5.34
CA LEU A 404 6.52 2.63 6.43
C LEU A 404 7.19 1.25 6.41
N ASN A 405 6.42 0.18 6.13
CA ASN A 405 6.97 -1.16 5.96
C ASN A 405 7.85 -1.29 4.71
N PHE A 406 7.48 -0.64 3.61
CA PHE A 406 8.32 -0.55 2.42
C PHE A 406 9.68 0.08 2.74
N LEU A 407 9.70 1.22 3.45
CA LEU A 407 10.95 1.88 3.86
C LEU A 407 11.81 0.96 4.74
N VAL A 408 11.22 0.33 5.75
CA VAL A 408 11.90 -0.65 6.62
C VAL A 408 12.52 -1.78 5.80
N GLN A 409 11.75 -2.37 4.88
CA GLN A 409 12.19 -3.48 4.05
C GLN A 409 13.33 -3.07 3.12
N PHE A 410 13.16 -1.95 2.41
CA PHE A 410 14.18 -1.40 1.51
C PHE A 410 15.50 -1.15 2.24
N LEU A 411 15.44 -0.55 3.42
CA LEU A 411 16.61 -0.24 4.25
C LEU A 411 17.26 -1.49 4.85
N SER A 412 16.50 -2.51 5.24
CA SER A 412 17.05 -3.80 5.70
C SER A 412 17.75 -4.54 4.56
N ASP A 413 17.19 -4.53 3.34
CA ASP A 413 17.82 -5.16 2.17
C ASP A 413 19.09 -4.42 1.73
N LEU A 414 19.11 -3.09 1.89
CA LEU A 414 20.32 -2.29 1.75
C LEU A 414 21.40 -2.71 2.77
N ALA A 415 21.04 -2.93 4.03
CA ALA A 415 21.97 -3.39 5.07
C ALA A 415 22.56 -4.76 4.74
N LYS A 416 21.74 -5.70 4.23
CA LYS A 416 22.19 -7.05 3.83
C LYS A 416 23.13 -7.03 2.63
N THR A 417 22.91 -6.12 1.70
CA THR A 417 23.70 -5.99 0.45
C THR A 417 24.94 -5.08 0.59
N ALA A 418 25.15 -4.49 1.77
CA ALA A 418 26.19 -3.50 2.05
C ALA A 418 27.64 -3.95 1.87
N VAL A 419 27.90 -5.25 1.70
CA VAL A 419 29.27 -5.79 1.56
C VAL A 419 29.98 -5.14 0.36
N CYS A 420 30.90 -4.22 0.64
CA CYS A 420 31.81 -3.52 -0.28
C CYS A 420 31.18 -2.65 -1.39
N LYS A 421 29.85 -2.52 -1.49
CA LYS A 421 29.17 -1.77 -2.58
C LYS A 421 28.60 -0.42 -2.16
N ILE A 422 28.41 -0.20 -0.86
CA ILE A 422 27.71 0.97 -0.33
C ILE A 422 28.69 1.80 0.51
N PRO A 423 28.88 3.10 0.22
CA PRO A 423 29.68 3.99 1.06
C PRO A 423 29.22 4.01 2.52
N GLY A 424 30.17 3.95 3.47
CA GLY A 424 29.93 4.01 4.91
C GLY A 424 29.04 5.18 5.37
N PRO A 425 29.23 6.42 4.86
CA PRO A 425 28.38 7.56 5.23
C PRO A 425 26.89 7.33 4.97
N ILE A 426 26.52 6.60 3.90
CA ILE A 426 25.12 6.31 3.58
C ILE A 426 24.50 5.40 4.65
N LEU A 427 25.21 4.32 5.02
CA LEU A 427 24.75 3.38 6.05
C LEU A 427 24.58 4.07 7.40
N LEU A 428 25.51 4.97 7.74
CA LEU A 428 25.47 5.74 8.97
C LEU A 428 24.28 6.72 9.00
N THR A 429 24.05 7.48 7.92
CA THR A 429 22.91 8.41 7.81
C THR A 429 21.57 7.69 7.86
N LEU A 430 21.43 6.58 7.12
CA LEU A 430 20.19 5.82 7.09
C LEU A 430 19.93 5.10 8.43
N GLY A 431 20.97 4.56 9.07
CA GLY A 431 20.87 4.01 10.41
C GLY A 431 20.37 5.05 11.43
N LYS A 432 20.91 6.28 11.35
CA LYS A 432 20.45 7.41 12.18
C LYS A 432 19.00 7.82 11.87
N LEU A 433 18.60 7.85 10.58
CA LEU A 433 17.23 8.15 10.16
C LEU A 433 16.23 7.18 10.80
N CYS A 434 16.51 5.87 10.72
CA CYS A 434 15.65 4.84 11.30
C CYS A 434 15.48 5.01 12.81
N LEU A 435 16.59 5.24 13.54
CA LEU A 435 16.55 5.45 14.98
C LEU A 435 15.82 6.74 15.35
N MET A 436 16.07 7.83 14.61
CA MET A 436 15.34 9.08 14.79
C MET A 436 13.84 8.88 14.64
N TRP A 437 13.38 8.22 13.57
CA TRP A 437 11.95 7.96 13.34
C TRP A 437 11.32 7.04 14.41
N ALA A 438 12.10 6.08 14.93
CA ALA A 438 11.66 5.20 16.00
C ALA A 438 11.52 5.91 17.35
N ASP A 439 12.38 6.90 17.65
CA ASP A 439 12.48 7.60 18.94
C ASP A 439 11.71 8.92 19.02
N SER A 440 11.57 9.66 17.92
CA SER A 440 11.01 11.01 17.89
C SER A 440 9.47 11.08 17.94
N GLY A 441 8.80 9.92 17.82
CA GLY A 441 7.35 9.86 17.65
C GLY A 441 6.86 10.15 16.22
N THR A 442 7.76 10.34 15.25
CA THR A 442 7.38 10.60 13.83
C THR A 442 6.48 9.50 13.27
N VAL A 443 6.79 8.22 13.53
CA VAL A 443 5.95 7.08 13.11
C VAL A 443 4.53 7.18 13.67
N GLY A 444 4.40 7.53 14.95
CA GLY A 444 3.11 7.73 15.59
C GLY A 444 2.32 8.88 14.97
N HIS A 445 2.98 10.02 14.75
CA HIS A 445 2.37 11.18 14.09
C HIS A 445 1.90 10.87 12.67
N LEU A 446 2.68 10.12 11.89
CA LEU A 446 2.29 9.74 10.53
C LEU A 446 1.07 8.82 10.54
N ILE A 447 1.00 7.86 11.46
CA ILE A 447 -0.17 6.98 11.61
C ILE A 447 -1.39 7.77 12.09
N SER A 448 -1.22 8.72 13.03
CA SER A 448 -2.32 9.54 13.52
C SER A 448 -2.90 10.49 12.46
N LEU A 449 -2.19 10.77 11.36
CA LEU A 449 -2.79 11.47 10.23
C LEU A 449 -4.02 10.72 9.71
N ALA A 450 -4.02 9.38 9.70
CA ALA A 450 -5.20 8.61 9.32
C ALA A 450 -6.37 8.78 10.30
N ASP A 451 -6.09 9.05 11.58
CA ASP A 451 -7.14 9.31 12.57
C ASP A 451 -7.82 10.65 12.27
N ASP A 452 -7.07 11.66 11.82
CA ASP A 452 -7.64 12.93 11.34
C ASP A 452 -8.59 12.70 10.15
N PHE A 453 -8.22 11.83 9.20
CA PHE A 453 -9.08 11.43 8.07
C PHE A 453 -10.39 10.77 8.54
N MET A 454 -10.40 10.04 9.66
CA MET A 454 -11.63 9.48 10.24
C MET A 454 -12.49 10.54 10.94
N LEU A 455 -11.87 11.56 11.54
CA LEU A 455 -12.57 12.62 12.30
C LEU A 455 -13.35 13.58 11.42
N PHE A 456 -12.99 13.77 10.14
CA PHE A 456 -13.78 14.56 9.18
C PHE A 456 -15.24 14.09 9.05
N GLY A 457 -15.55 12.87 9.49
CA GLY A 457 -16.86 12.27 9.38
C GLY A 457 -17.78 12.32 10.60
N SER A 458 -17.25 12.70 11.77
CA SER A 458 -17.87 12.46 13.07
C SER A 458 -18.36 13.76 13.73
N GLN A 459 -19.28 14.47 13.08
CA GLN A 459 -20.02 15.59 13.70
C GLN A 459 -21.38 15.15 14.28
N THR A 460 -21.47 13.91 14.76
CA THR A 460 -22.48 13.53 15.76
C THR A 460 -21.75 13.18 17.05
N LYS A 461 -21.73 14.16 17.95
CA LYS A 461 -21.40 13.94 19.36
C LYS A 461 -22.29 12.82 19.90
N GLU A 462 -21.68 12.03 20.77
CA GLU A 462 -22.28 10.93 21.52
C GLU A 462 -22.44 9.61 20.76
N SER A 463 -21.38 8.81 20.78
CA SER A 463 -21.47 7.50 21.42
C SER A 463 -20.11 7.11 21.96
N LYS A 464 -20.11 6.75 23.24
CA LYS A 464 -18.98 6.21 23.98
C LYS A 464 -18.51 4.93 23.31
N LYS A 465 -17.26 4.55 23.62
CA LYS A 465 -16.69 3.20 23.49
C LYS A 465 -17.78 2.12 23.57
N GLU A 466 -18.26 1.70 22.41
CA GLU A 466 -18.81 0.36 22.24
C GLU A 466 -17.78 -0.38 21.40
N ASP A 467 -17.37 -1.52 21.91
CA ASP A 467 -16.40 -2.40 21.29
C ASP A 467 -16.87 -2.72 19.87
N PHE A 468 -16.08 -2.29 18.87
CA PHE A 468 -16.26 -2.68 17.48
C PHE A 468 -15.95 -4.17 17.32
N ASN A 469 -16.89 -5.02 17.74
CA ASN A 469 -16.98 -6.40 17.27
C ASN A 469 -17.47 -6.35 15.82
N THR A 470 -16.53 -6.10 14.91
CA THR A 470 -16.73 -6.41 13.50
C THR A 470 -16.56 -7.91 13.35
N GLU A 471 -17.55 -8.59 12.78
CA GLU A 471 -17.58 -10.04 12.50
C GLU A 471 -16.56 -10.48 11.42
N ASN A 472 -15.38 -9.86 11.39
CA ASN A 472 -14.17 -10.33 10.71
C ASN A 472 -13.03 -10.38 11.73
N GLY A 473 -13.12 -11.31 12.68
CA GLY A 473 -12.07 -11.56 13.66
C GLY A 473 -10.79 -12.04 12.99
N ASN A 474 -9.77 -11.16 12.89
CA ASN A 474 -8.32 -11.46 13.01
C ASN A 474 -7.35 -10.41 12.40
N ARG A 475 -7.70 -9.13 12.26
CA ARG A 475 -6.67 -8.10 12.01
C ARG A 475 -6.63 -7.09 13.15
N SER A 476 -5.73 -7.35 14.10
CA SER A 476 -5.27 -6.32 15.02
C SER A 476 -4.59 -5.23 14.19
N LEU A 477 -5.07 -3.99 14.33
CA LEU A 477 -4.49 -2.83 13.66
C LEU A 477 -3.00 -2.71 14.03
N THR A 478 -2.16 -2.43 13.04
CA THR A 478 -0.74 -2.27 13.25
C THR A 478 -0.50 -1.12 14.23
N THR A 479 0.20 -1.40 15.34
CA THR A 479 0.45 -0.36 16.34
C THR A 479 1.66 0.50 15.95
N PRO A 480 1.69 1.79 16.31
CA PRO A 480 2.87 2.63 16.09
C PRO A 480 4.13 2.05 16.73
N LYS A 481 3.98 1.36 17.86
CA LYS A 481 5.08 0.69 18.58
C LYS A 481 5.71 -0.42 17.74
N ASP A 482 4.91 -1.22 17.04
CA ASP A 482 5.42 -2.32 16.22
C ASP A 482 6.26 -1.78 15.06
N VAL A 483 5.78 -0.73 14.39
CA VAL A 483 6.51 -0.08 13.29
C VAL A 483 7.78 0.60 13.80
N SER A 484 7.71 1.34 14.92
CA SER A 484 8.90 1.93 15.56
C SER A 484 9.93 0.90 15.96
N ASN A 485 9.51 -0.28 16.46
CA ASN A 485 10.43 -1.37 16.78
C ASN A 485 11.12 -1.94 15.54
N ARG A 486 10.41 -2.05 14.41
CA ARG A 486 10.99 -2.47 13.13
C ARG A 486 12.03 -1.46 12.64
N PHE A 487 11.70 -0.16 12.65
CA PHE A 487 12.68 0.89 12.36
C PHE A 487 13.90 0.82 13.28
N ARG A 488 13.72 0.59 14.59
CA ARG A 488 14.85 0.43 15.52
C ARG A 488 15.73 -0.78 15.16
N SER A 489 15.12 -1.92 14.85
CA SER A 489 15.86 -3.12 14.41
C SER A 489 16.67 -2.84 13.14
N THR A 490 16.03 -2.29 12.11
CA THR A 490 16.68 -1.96 10.84
C THR A 490 17.76 -0.90 10.99
N GLY A 491 17.55 0.10 11.85
CA GLY A 491 18.57 1.09 12.18
C GLY A 491 19.82 0.45 12.79
N ASN A 492 19.64 -0.49 13.73
CA ASN A 492 20.76 -1.24 14.32
C ASN A 492 21.43 -2.17 13.30
N GLU A 493 20.67 -2.82 12.41
CA GLU A 493 21.22 -3.64 11.32
C GLU A 493 22.13 -2.80 10.40
N LEU A 494 21.70 -1.59 10.02
CA LEU A 494 22.48 -0.66 9.22
C LEU A 494 23.76 -0.20 9.93
N LEU A 495 23.69 0.09 11.23
CA LEU A 495 24.86 0.46 12.03
C LEU A 495 25.86 -0.70 12.16
N VAL A 496 25.38 -1.93 12.34
CA VAL A 496 26.23 -3.13 12.33
C VAL A 496 26.88 -3.31 10.94
N ALA A 497 26.14 -3.11 9.86
CA ALA A 497 26.68 -3.17 8.50
C ALA A 497 27.77 -2.10 8.27
N PHE A 498 27.55 -0.88 8.76
CA PHE A 498 28.55 0.20 8.76
C PHE A 498 29.84 -0.21 9.49
N VAL A 499 29.72 -0.68 10.75
CA VAL A 499 30.87 -1.11 11.55
C VAL A 499 31.64 -2.25 10.87
N ARG A 500 30.93 -3.20 10.27
CA ARG A 500 31.55 -4.31 9.52
C ARG A 500 32.30 -3.82 8.30
N LEU A 501 31.73 -2.88 7.53
CA LEU A 501 32.35 -2.31 6.35
C LEU A 501 33.65 -1.58 6.72
N GLU A 502 33.57 -0.60 7.62
CA GLU A 502 34.73 0.22 8.00
C GLU A 502 35.76 -0.57 8.80
N GLY A 503 35.32 -1.48 9.66
CA GLY A 503 36.20 -2.43 10.33
C GLY A 503 36.95 -3.33 9.35
N THR A 504 36.31 -3.76 8.26
CA THR A 504 36.96 -4.54 7.21
C THR A 504 37.98 -3.72 6.41
N ASN A 505 37.67 -2.46 6.09
CA ASN A 505 38.62 -1.54 5.45
C ASN A 505 39.89 -1.37 6.29
N LEU A 506 39.71 -1.12 7.60
CA LEU A 506 40.80 -1.00 8.56
C LEU A 506 41.61 -2.30 8.70
N ALA A 507 40.90 -3.43 8.78
CA ALA A 507 41.51 -4.76 8.87
C ALA A 507 42.33 -5.10 7.63
N GLN A 508 41.87 -4.73 6.42
CA GLN A 508 42.61 -4.93 5.17
C GLN A 508 43.89 -4.09 5.13
N LEU A 509 43.85 -2.83 5.59
CA LEU A 509 45.03 -1.98 5.70
C LEU A 509 46.08 -2.62 6.62
N LEU A 510 45.65 -3.05 7.82
CA LEU A 510 46.51 -3.72 8.79
C LEU A 510 47.09 -5.04 8.25
N ARG A 511 46.25 -5.89 7.63
CA ARG A 511 46.68 -7.17 7.04
C ARG A 511 47.74 -6.97 5.96
N LYS A 512 47.47 -6.12 4.97
CA LYS A 512 48.42 -5.83 3.88
C LYS A 512 49.74 -5.27 4.42
N SER A 513 49.69 -4.44 5.46
CA SER A 513 50.90 -3.89 6.09
C SER A 513 51.78 -4.93 6.77
N VAL A 514 51.18 -6.06 7.19
CA VAL A 514 51.90 -7.16 7.82
C VAL A 514 52.39 -8.17 6.79
N GLU A 515 51.57 -8.52 5.80
CA GLU A 515 51.93 -9.50 4.77
C GLU A 515 53.03 -9.01 3.81
N ALA A 516 53.10 -7.70 3.55
CA ALA A 516 54.05 -7.15 2.58
C ALA A 516 55.50 -7.06 3.08
N ARG A 517 55.78 -7.34 4.37
CA ARG A 517 57.08 -7.09 4.99
C ARG A 517 57.78 -8.39 5.39
N ASP A 518 59.09 -8.47 5.13
CA ASP A 518 59.95 -9.54 5.66
C ASP A 518 60.30 -9.25 7.13
N TRP A 519 59.62 -9.95 8.04
CA TRP A 519 59.76 -9.76 9.49
C TRP A 519 61.05 -10.34 10.10
N LEU A 520 61.77 -11.20 9.36
CA LEU A 520 63.05 -11.77 9.80
C LEU A 520 64.23 -10.82 9.53
N LYS A 521 64.18 -10.06 8.44
CA LYS A 521 65.25 -9.16 7.99
C LYS A 521 64.94 -7.67 8.24
N ASN A 522 64.33 -7.37 9.39
CA ASN A 522 64.01 -6.00 9.75
C ASN A 522 65.22 -5.23 10.30
N LEU A 523 65.28 -3.93 9.97
CA LEU A 523 66.17 -2.97 10.62
C LEU A 523 65.60 -2.56 11.97
N GLU A 524 66.49 -2.11 12.86
CA GLU A 524 66.10 -1.56 14.16
C GLU A 524 65.10 -0.40 13.99
N PRO A 525 63.94 -0.44 14.68
CA PRO A 525 62.88 0.53 14.47
C PRO A 525 63.29 1.92 14.98
N ARG A 526 63.07 2.94 14.14
CA ARG A 526 63.31 4.36 14.47
C ARG A 526 62.06 5.23 14.36
N THR A 527 61.01 4.69 13.75
CA THR A 527 59.74 5.36 13.49
C THR A 527 58.60 4.36 13.59
N VAL A 528 57.40 4.89 13.82
CA VAL A 528 56.14 4.13 13.72
C VAL A 528 55.83 3.86 12.25
N ARG A 529 55.30 2.67 11.93
CA ARG A 529 54.94 2.33 10.54
C ARG A 529 53.88 3.29 9.99
N SER A 530 54.04 3.68 8.72
CA SER A 530 53.09 4.55 8.00
C SER A 530 51.67 3.98 7.99
N ALA A 531 51.51 2.66 7.85
CA ALA A 531 50.20 2.01 7.92
C ALA A 531 49.49 2.21 9.27
N VAL A 532 50.25 2.28 10.37
CA VAL A 532 49.72 2.48 11.73
C VAL A 532 49.33 3.94 11.94
N LYS A 533 50.12 4.89 11.42
CA LYS A 533 49.71 6.31 11.37
C LYS A 533 48.44 6.48 10.55
N ARG A 534 48.36 5.81 9.40
CA ARG A 534 47.18 5.83 8.53
C ARG A 534 45.92 5.29 9.20
N VAL A 535 46.04 4.25 10.02
CA VAL A 535 44.94 3.74 10.85
C VAL A 535 44.36 4.83 11.76
N ILE A 536 45.22 5.63 12.40
CA ILE A 536 44.78 6.73 13.27
C ILE A 536 44.13 7.86 12.45
N GLU A 537 44.69 8.19 11.28
CA GLU A 537 44.09 9.18 10.36
C GLU A 537 42.70 8.75 9.88
N ASP A 538 42.55 7.49 9.45
CA ASP A 538 41.27 6.94 8.97
C ASP A 538 40.24 6.91 10.13
N LEU A 539 40.65 6.52 11.34
CA LEU A 539 39.78 6.56 12.53
C LEU A 539 39.39 7.99 12.91
N ALA A 540 40.27 8.97 12.78
CA ALA A 540 39.94 10.38 13.03
C ALA A 540 38.92 10.92 12.00
N SER A 541 39.04 10.50 10.73
CA SER A 541 38.04 10.83 9.71
C SER A 541 36.69 10.20 10.00
N LEU A 542 36.67 8.92 10.39
CA LEU A 542 35.46 8.21 10.81
C LEU A 542 34.83 8.86 12.05
N ASP A 543 35.65 9.26 13.02
CA ASP A 543 35.21 9.94 14.22
C ASP A 543 34.51 11.27 13.90
N GLN A 544 35.07 12.06 13.00
CA GLN A 544 34.45 13.30 12.54
C GLN A 544 33.08 13.03 11.91
N GLN A 545 32.94 11.99 11.07
CA GLN A 545 31.68 11.62 10.42
C GLN A 545 30.62 11.14 11.42
N VAL A 546 31.00 10.24 12.34
CA VAL A 546 30.11 9.69 13.37
C VAL A 546 29.65 10.78 14.33
N SER A 547 30.55 11.70 14.70
CA SER A 547 30.25 12.81 15.61
C SER A 547 29.25 13.82 15.04
N GLN A 548 29.02 13.86 13.71
CA GLN A 548 27.98 14.73 13.13
C GLN A 548 26.56 14.23 13.43
N LEU A 549 26.38 12.92 13.66
CA LEU A 549 25.08 12.28 13.80
C LEU A 549 24.82 11.68 15.19
N PHE A 550 25.88 11.27 15.87
CA PHE A 550 25.84 10.67 17.19
C PHE A 550 26.62 11.54 18.16
N SER A 551 25.94 12.06 19.18
CA SER A 551 26.55 12.91 20.19
C SER A 551 27.70 12.20 20.88
N SER A 552 28.83 12.89 21.04
CA SER A 552 29.99 12.43 21.81
C SER A 552 29.75 12.66 23.31
N ASN A 553 30.08 11.67 24.15
CA ASN A 553 30.15 11.94 25.57
C ASN A 553 31.36 12.86 25.83
N THR A 554 31.10 14.08 26.31
CA THR A 554 32.11 15.14 26.58
C THR A 554 33.21 14.74 27.57
N ARG A 555 33.08 13.56 28.20
CA ARG A 555 33.88 13.06 29.31
C ARG A 555 35.35 12.74 28.98
N ASN A 556 35.71 12.58 27.69
CA ASN A 556 37.08 12.23 27.29
C ASN A 556 37.96 13.44 26.94
N ARG A 557 37.39 14.63 26.75
CA ARG A 557 38.20 15.82 26.38
C ARG A 557 38.94 16.43 27.58
N ASP A 558 38.41 16.24 28.79
CA ASP A 558 38.98 16.81 30.02
C ASP A 558 40.00 15.89 30.73
N ARG A 559 40.26 14.69 30.19
CA ARG A 559 41.27 13.75 30.72
C ARG A 559 42.71 14.04 30.29
N ILE A 560 42.93 15.13 29.55
CA ILE A 560 44.24 15.53 29.01
C ILE A 560 45.31 15.71 30.12
N SER A 561 44.92 15.86 31.39
CA SER A 561 45.87 16.28 32.42
C SER A 561 46.52 15.17 33.28
N ASP A 562 45.92 14.00 33.52
CA ASP A 562 46.38 13.15 34.66
C ASP A 562 46.60 11.65 34.39
N SER A 563 46.56 11.16 33.15
CA SER A 563 46.86 9.73 32.90
C SER A 563 47.51 9.49 31.54
N ARG A 564 48.80 9.88 31.41
CA ARG A 564 49.67 9.17 30.48
C ARG A 564 49.66 7.70 30.92
N SER A 565 49.03 6.82 30.15
CA SER A 565 48.89 5.40 30.44
C SER A 565 50.28 4.74 30.56
N SER A 566 50.88 4.82 31.75
CA SER A 566 52.21 4.28 32.10
C SER A 566 52.20 2.76 32.26
N ARG A 567 51.19 2.08 31.72
CA ARG A 567 51.14 0.62 31.69
C ARG A 567 52.02 0.11 30.56
N SER A 568 53.20 -0.36 30.93
CA SER A 568 54.14 -1.04 30.04
C SER A 568 53.47 -2.21 29.31
N LEU A 569 53.53 -2.25 27.98
CA LEU A 569 53.00 -3.35 27.15
C LEU A 569 53.87 -4.62 27.18
N ARG A 570 54.77 -4.77 28.16
CA ARG A 570 55.52 -6.01 28.33
C ARG A 570 54.53 -7.12 28.72
N PRO A 571 54.58 -8.31 28.07
CA PRO A 571 53.80 -9.45 28.52
C PRO A 571 54.17 -9.75 29.97
N SER A 572 53.31 -9.35 30.88
CA SER A 572 53.48 -9.69 32.29
C SER A 572 53.18 -11.18 32.40
N THR A 573 54.22 -11.98 32.65
CA THR A 573 54.03 -13.31 33.21
C THR A 573 53.35 -13.12 34.56
N SER A 574 52.02 -13.34 34.58
CA SER A 574 51.22 -13.67 35.76
C SER A 574 51.35 -12.78 37.01
N SER A 575 51.01 -11.49 36.93
CA SER A 575 50.91 -10.65 38.16
C SER A 575 49.50 -10.13 38.50
N HIS A 576 48.51 -10.20 37.60
CA HIS A 576 47.20 -9.58 37.87
C HIS A 576 46.10 -10.49 38.43
N LEU A 577 46.36 -11.78 38.66
CA LEU A 577 45.39 -12.70 39.32
C LEU A 577 45.66 -12.90 40.81
N ILE A 578 46.77 -12.39 41.37
CA ILE A 578 47.19 -12.70 42.74
C ILE A 578 46.90 -11.56 43.74
N ASP A 579 46.51 -10.37 43.27
CA ASP A 579 46.37 -9.18 44.12
C ASP A 579 45.05 -9.09 44.90
N ALA A 580 44.20 -10.13 44.84
CA ALA A 580 42.92 -10.17 45.56
C ALA A 580 42.99 -10.84 46.95
N THR A 581 44.17 -11.23 47.46
CA THR A 581 44.27 -11.98 48.74
C THR A 581 45.20 -11.39 49.80
N ARG A 582 45.79 -10.19 49.61
CA ARG A 582 46.69 -9.61 50.61
C ARG A 582 46.03 -8.57 51.52
N THR A 583 45.16 -9.08 52.40
CA THR A 583 44.92 -8.48 53.71
C THR A 583 45.06 -9.57 54.78
N GLY A 584 46.18 -9.58 55.50
CA GLY A 584 46.34 -10.40 56.72
C GLY A 584 47.68 -11.12 56.88
N SER A 585 48.59 -10.48 57.62
CA SER A 585 49.55 -11.02 58.61
C SER A 585 50.40 -12.29 58.36
N SER A 586 51.71 -12.08 58.55
CA SER A 586 52.75 -12.93 59.19
C SER A 586 53.13 -14.32 58.64
N SER A 587 54.41 -14.38 58.21
CA SER A 587 55.40 -15.47 58.39
C SER A 587 55.00 -16.92 58.14
N GLN A 588 55.43 -17.48 57.00
CA GLN A 588 56.32 -18.64 56.90
C GLN A 588 56.56 -18.98 55.42
N GLY A 589 57.76 -19.45 55.10
CA GLY A 589 58.17 -19.80 53.75
C GLY A 589 57.29 -20.89 53.14
N PHE A 590 56.70 -20.58 51.98
CA PHE A 590 56.13 -21.56 51.07
C PHE A 590 56.44 -21.10 49.65
N HIS A 591 57.17 -21.94 48.91
CA HIS A 591 57.39 -21.75 47.49
C HIS A 591 56.03 -21.72 46.79
N SER A 592 55.68 -20.60 46.14
CA SER A 592 54.54 -20.59 45.22
C SER A 592 54.87 -21.53 44.06
N PRO A 593 53.97 -22.45 43.67
CA PRO A 593 54.20 -23.28 42.51
C PRO A 593 54.17 -22.39 41.28
N ASP A 594 55.19 -22.52 40.43
CA ASP A 594 55.20 -21.96 39.07
C ASP A 594 53.85 -22.25 38.42
N LEU A 595 53.08 -21.19 38.13
CA LEU A 595 51.88 -21.30 37.32
C LEU A 595 52.32 -21.85 35.97
N ASP A 596 51.88 -23.05 35.63
CA ASP A 596 52.24 -23.74 34.39
C ASP A 596 52.06 -22.77 33.20
N PRO A 597 53.13 -22.40 32.47
CA PRO A 597 53.06 -21.40 31.40
C PRO A 597 52.01 -21.80 30.36
N THR A 598 51.77 -23.10 30.21
CA THR A 598 50.71 -23.64 29.35
C THR A 598 49.32 -23.23 29.83
N LEU A 599 49.02 -23.25 31.13
CA LEU A 599 47.72 -22.85 31.68
C LEU A 599 47.49 -21.34 31.52
N ALA A 600 48.51 -20.51 31.73
CA ALA A 600 48.45 -19.08 31.47
C ALA A 600 48.15 -18.76 30.00
N THR A 601 48.74 -19.52 29.07
CA THR A 601 48.42 -19.41 27.64
C THR A 601 46.98 -19.80 27.32
N HIS A 602 46.45 -20.85 27.98
CA HIS A 602 45.08 -21.34 27.78
C HIS A 602 44.05 -20.35 28.35
N LEU A 603 44.26 -19.81 29.54
CA LEU A 603 43.37 -18.80 30.14
C LEU A 603 43.32 -17.54 29.28
N ARG A 604 44.47 -17.06 28.81
CA ARG A 604 44.53 -15.88 27.92
C ARG A 604 43.80 -16.15 26.60
N ARG A 605 44.01 -17.32 25.97
CA ARG A 605 43.23 -17.76 24.80
C ARG A 605 41.73 -17.77 25.06
N LEU A 606 41.28 -18.26 26.22
CA LEU A 606 39.86 -18.24 26.60
C LEU A 606 39.31 -16.81 26.71
N PHE A 607 40.08 -15.85 27.23
CA PHE A 607 39.65 -14.44 27.32
C PHE A 607 39.66 -13.72 25.97
N THR A 608 40.67 -13.93 25.11
CA THR A 608 40.71 -13.37 23.75
C THR A 608 39.62 -13.97 22.84
N GLN A 609 39.29 -15.24 23.03
CA GLN A 609 38.24 -15.95 22.31
C GLN A 609 36.83 -15.47 22.70
N ARG A 610 36.63 -14.99 23.95
CA ARG A 610 35.36 -14.42 24.43
C ARG A 610 35.04 -13.01 23.93
N VAL A 611 35.98 -12.33 23.29
CA VAL A 611 35.70 -11.01 22.71
C VAL A 611 34.98 -11.19 21.38
N ASP A 612 33.65 -11.24 21.38
CA ASP A 612 32.89 -11.37 20.14
C ASP A 612 33.12 -10.15 19.23
N ILE A 613 33.50 -10.41 17.97
CA ILE A 613 33.81 -9.38 16.97
C ILE A 613 32.53 -8.73 16.43
N PHE A 614 31.43 -9.48 16.46
CA PHE A 614 30.14 -9.11 15.88
C PHE A 614 29.05 -8.99 16.95
N THR A 615 29.39 -8.42 18.11
CA THR A 615 28.38 -8.07 19.13
C THR A 615 27.42 -7.00 18.62
N ALA A 616 26.21 -6.96 19.19
CA ALA A 616 25.31 -5.83 19.00
C ALA A 616 26.06 -4.52 19.32
N VAL A 617 25.90 -3.52 18.45
CA VAL A 617 26.54 -2.21 18.59
C VAL A 617 25.48 -1.23 19.07
N ASP A 618 25.81 -0.51 20.14
CA ASP A 618 24.94 0.55 20.64
C ASP A 618 25.00 1.75 19.70
N ALA A 619 23.89 2.45 19.54
CA ALA A 619 23.78 3.65 18.70
C ALA A 619 24.43 4.89 19.33
N ASN A 620 25.73 4.78 19.63
CA ASN A 620 26.55 5.85 20.18
C ASN A 620 27.93 5.87 19.50
N ARG A 621 28.59 7.04 19.56
CA ARG A 621 29.88 7.28 18.89
C ARG A 621 30.94 6.26 19.33
N GLU A 622 31.08 6.05 20.64
CA GLU A 622 32.19 5.25 21.17
C GLU A 622 32.03 3.75 20.89
N SER A 623 30.80 3.22 20.86
CA SER A 623 30.51 1.83 20.54
C SER A 623 30.72 1.54 19.05
N LEU A 624 30.33 2.47 18.17
CA LEU A 624 30.58 2.37 16.73
C LEU A 624 32.10 2.34 16.44
N LEU A 625 32.87 3.28 17.00
CA LEU A 625 34.32 3.33 16.81
C LEU A 625 35.02 2.12 17.45
N LEU A 626 34.61 1.71 18.66
CA LEU A 626 35.13 0.51 19.31
C LEU A 626 34.88 -0.74 18.46
N GLY A 627 33.70 -0.88 17.84
CA GLY A 627 33.40 -1.98 16.93
C GLY A 627 34.37 -2.07 15.75
N VAL A 628 34.65 -0.92 15.10
CA VAL A 628 35.61 -0.82 13.99
C VAL A 628 37.02 -1.20 14.45
N ILE A 629 37.46 -0.65 15.58
CA ILE A 629 38.80 -0.90 16.16
C ILE A 629 38.95 -2.38 16.55
N LYS A 630 37.92 -3.00 17.15
CA LYS A 630 37.93 -4.44 17.52
C LYS A 630 38.18 -5.34 16.32
N ILE A 631 37.53 -5.08 15.18
CA ILE A 631 37.73 -5.84 13.93
C ILE A 631 39.18 -5.71 13.45
N GLY A 632 39.71 -4.48 13.45
CA GLY A 632 41.08 -4.19 13.05
C GLY A 632 42.13 -4.88 13.93
N LEU A 633 42.04 -4.70 15.26
CA LEU A 633 43.01 -5.27 16.20
C LEU A 633 42.97 -6.80 16.22
N LYS A 634 41.79 -7.43 16.16
CA LYS A 634 41.71 -8.89 16.06
C LYS A 634 42.27 -9.44 14.76
N THR A 635 42.11 -8.70 13.66
CA THR A 635 42.79 -9.06 12.41
C THR A 635 44.30 -8.95 12.56
N LEU A 636 44.81 -7.91 13.24
CA LEU A 636 46.25 -7.75 13.50
C LEU A 636 46.83 -8.89 14.35
N ILE A 637 46.11 -9.34 15.39
CA ILE A 637 46.49 -10.50 16.22
C ILE A 637 46.67 -11.74 15.34
N GLU A 638 45.70 -12.01 14.46
CA GLU A 638 45.73 -13.18 13.57
C GLU A 638 46.82 -13.06 12.50
N CYS A 639 47.02 -11.87 11.92
CA CYS A 639 48.10 -11.64 10.96
C CYS A 639 49.47 -11.87 11.61
N ALA A 640 49.66 -11.40 12.85
CA ALA A 640 50.87 -11.66 13.62
C ALA A 640 51.07 -13.17 13.87
N ARG A 641 50.00 -13.91 14.20
CA ARG A 641 50.07 -15.35 14.45
C ARG A 641 50.60 -16.14 13.25
N LEU A 642 50.30 -15.68 12.04
CA LEU A 642 50.67 -16.34 10.78
C LEU A 642 52.09 -16.02 10.30
N GLN A 643 52.74 -15.01 10.87
CA GLN A 643 54.08 -14.59 10.47
C GLN A 643 55.16 -15.22 11.37
N THR A 644 56.43 -15.02 11.00
CA THR A 644 57.60 -15.37 11.82
C THR A 644 58.47 -14.12 11.96
N PHE A 645 58.88 -13.79 13.18
CA PHE A 645 59.56 -12.53 13.49
C PHE A 645 61.01 -12.73 13.90
N GLY A 646 61.88 -11.80 13.50
CA GLY A 646 63.18 -11.60 14.12
C GLY A 646 63.09 -10.57 15.25
N ARG A 647 64.20 -10.38 15.98
CA ARG A 647 64.31 -9.40 17.09
C ARG A 647 63.77 -8.01 16.71
N TYR A 648 64.27 -7.43 15.63
CA TYR A 648 63.84 -6.10 15.19
C TYR A 648 62.41 -6.06 14.63
N GLY A 649 61.87 -7.20 14.17
CA GLY A 649 60.46 -7.32 13.81
C GLY A 649 59.53 -7.25 15.03
N LEU A 650 59.90 -7.92 16.12
CA LEU A 650 59.20 -7.80 17.40
C LEU A 650 59.25 -6.38 17.94
N GLN A 651 60.42 -5.75 17.93
CA GLN A 651 60.58 -4.37 18.40
C GLN A 651 59.76 -3.38 17.57
N GLN A 652 59.65 -3.57 16.25
CA GLN A 652 58.79 -2.71 15.43
C GLN A 652 57.32 -2.84 15.80
N ILE A 653 56.81 -4.06 16.02
CA ILE A 653 55.41 -4.25 16.47
C ILE A 653 55.21 -3.68 17.88
N GLN A 654 56.20 -3.81 18.77
CA GLN A 654 56.16 -3.19 20.10
C GLN A 654 55.97 -1.67 19.98
N VAL A 655 56.74 -0.99 19.12
CA VAL A 655 56.60 0.45 18.85
C VAL A 655 55.22 0.80 18.31
N ASP A 656 54.73 0.04 17.32
CA ASP A 656 53.42 0.29 16.71
C ASP A 656 52.27 0.10 17.70
N CYS A 657 52.30 -0.95 18.53
CA CYS A 657 51.29 -1.21 19.54
C CYS A 657 51.28 -0.12 20.62
N ARG A 658 52.45 0.41 21.01
CA ARG A 658 52.52 1.57 21.93
C ARG A 658 51.92 2.82 21.30
N TYR A 659 52.24 3.11 20.05
CA TYR A 659 51.64 4.23 19.33
C TYR A 659 50.10 4.09 19.24
N LEU A 660 49.59 2.91 18.87
CA LEU A 660 48.15 2.65 18.86
C LEU A 660 47.53 2.83 20.24
N GLN A 661 48.18 2.37 21.32
CA GLN A 661 47.68 2.56 22.69
C GLN A 661 47.56 4.05 23.05
N ILE A 662 48.54 4.88 22.68
CA ILE A 662 48.57 6.32 22.93
C ILE A 662 47.44 7.05 22.20
N HIS A 663 47.02 6.58 21.02
CA HIS A 663 46.03 7.29 20.21
C HIS A 663 44.61 6.71 20.31
N LEU A 664 44.44 5.39 20.45
CA LEU A 664 43.13 4.73 20.35
C LEU A 664 42.16 5.06 21.50
N TRP A 665 42.66 5.44 22.69
CA TRP A 665 41.81 5.75 23.84
C TRP A 665 40.92 6.98 23.62
N HIS A 666 41.28 7.90 22.71
CA HIS A 666 40.46 9.07 22.39
C HIS A 666 39.12 8.70 21.71
N PHE A 667 39.07 7.53 21.08
CA PHE A 667 37.92 7.06 20.30
C PHE A 667 36.96 6.16 21.09
N VAL A 668 37.38 5.66 22.26
CA VAL A 668 36.74 4.53 22.95
C VAL A 668 36.68 4.76 24.46
N ASN A 669 35.62 4.28 25.12
CA ASN A 669 35.47 4.37 26.58
C ASN A 669 36.18 3.23 27.35
N ASP A 670 36.23 2.02 26.77
CA ASP A 670 36.86 0.85 27.38
C ASP A 670 38.35 0.74 27.01
N GLU A 671 39.19 1.55 27.66
CA GLU A 671 40.65 1.52 27.49
C GLU A 671 41.24 0.15 27.85
N LYS A 672 40.65 -0.55 28.84
CA LYS A 672 41.14 -1.85 29.29
C LYS A 672 41.03 -2.88 28.18
N LEU A 673 39.90 -2.93 27.47
CA LEU A 673 39.73 -3.82 26.33
C LEU A 673 40.75 -3.54 25.22
N ILE A 674 41.00 -2.27 24.90
CA ILE A 674 42.01 -1.90 23.89
C ILE A 674 43.40 -2.35 24.33
N CYS A 675 43.79 -2.09 25.59
CA CYS A 675 45.07 -2.55 26.14
C CYS A 675 45.20 -4.08 26.06
N MET A 676 44.17 -4.83 26.47
CA MET A 676 44.17 -6.30 26.39
C MET A 676 44.39 -6.79 24.96
N LEU A 677 43.68 -6.21 23.98
CA LEU A 677 43.83 -6.59 22.57
C LEU A 677 45.23 -6.28 22.02
N LEU A 678 45.81 -5.14 22.40
CA LEU A 678 47.17 -4.77 21.97
C LEU A 678 48.25 -5.65 22.62
N GLU A 679 48.09 -6.00 23.89
CA GLU A 679 48.97 -6.97 24.54
C GLU A 679 48.87 -8.35 23.88
N ASP A 680 47.67 -8.77 23.45
CA ASP A 680 47.49 -10.03 22.73
C ASP A 680 48.19 -10.01 21.35
N VAL A 681 48.28 -8.86 20.68
CA VAL A 681 49.11 -8.70 19.46
C VAL A 681 50.57 -8.96 19.80
N ILE A 682 51.12 -8.26 20.80
CA ILE A 682 52.53 -8.40 21.20
C ILE A 682 52.82 -9.84 21.62
N TYR A 683 51.91 -10.45 22.38
CA TYR A 683 52.02 -11.82 22.82
C TYR A 683 52.07 -12.79 21.64
N SER A 684 51.19 -12.62 20.64
CA SER A 684 51.22 -13.38 19.39
C SER A 684 52.56 -13.26 18.67
N VAL A 685 53.13 -12.06 18.61
CA VAL A 685 54.45 -11.81 18.02
C VAL A 685 55.59 -12.48 18.80
N VAL A 686 55.58 -12.39 20.14
CA VAL A 686 56.59 -13.04 21.00
C VAL A 686 56.62 -14.55 20.76
N GLN A 687 55.45 -15.19 20.67
CA GLN A 687 55.35 -16.63 20.39
C GLN A 687 55.89 -17.03 19.01
N ARG A 688 55.93 -16.09 18.07
CA ARG A 688 56.37 -16.30 16.69
C ARG A 688 57.76 -15.72 16.41
N CYS A 689 58.43 -15.20 17.43
CA CYS A 689 59.75 -14.60 17.31
C CYS A 689 60.85 -15.62 17.57
N VAL A 690 61.89 -15.62 16.72
CA VAL A 690 63.05 -16.52 16.86
C VAL A 690 63.96 -16.10 18.03
N ASP A 691 64.09 -14.80 18.26
CA ASP A 691 64.90 -14.20 19.33
C ASP A 691 64.11 -13.06 20.00
N PRO A 692 63.25 -13.37 20.98
CA PRO A 692 62.38 -12.37 21.61
C PRO A 692 63.16 -11.46 22.55
N CYS A 693 63.56 -10.28 22.05
CA CYS A 693 64.20 -9.24 22.84
C CYS A 693 63.48 -7.89 22.66
N PHE A 694 62.84 -7.41 23.73
CA PHE A 694 62.14 -6.13 23.75
C PHE A 694 63.09 -4.94 23.66
N MET A 695 62.62 -3.86 23.03
CA MET A 695 63.27 -2.56 23.07
C MET A 695 62.98 -1.90 24.43
N GLU A 696 63.91 -1.06 24.89
CA GLU A 696 63.76 -0.29 26.12
C GLU A 696 62.57 0.68 26.02
N GLU A 697 61.78 0.78 27.08
CA GLU A 697 60.52 1.53 27.07
C GLU A 697 60.73 3.03 26.83
N SER A 698 61.80 3.61 27.39
CA SER A 698 62.23 4.99 27.16
C SER A 698 62.49 5.30 25.67
N VAL A 699 63.08 4.35 24.95
CA VAL A 699 63.36 4.47 23.51
C VAL A 699 62.08 4.34 22.70
N VAL A 700 61.18 3.43 23.07
CA VAL A 700 59.88 3.26 22.41
C VAL A 700 59.02 4.51 22.58
N GLU A 701 58.97 5.08 23.78
CA GLU A 701 58.29 6.35 24.06
C GLU A 701 58.89 7.49 23.24
N ALA A 702 60.22 7.63 23.22
CA ALA A 702 60.88 8.66 22.41
C ALA A 702 60.62 8.53 20.91
N ILE A 703 60.44 7.30 20.39
CA ILE A 703 60.06 7.07 18.98
C ILE A 703 58.60 7.47 18.74
N CYS A 704 57.69 7.13 19.65
CA CYS A 704 56.27 7.48 19.53
C CYS A 704 56.03 8.99 19.66
N ASP A 705 56.72 9.68 20.56
CA ASP A 705 56.59 11.12 20.78
C ASP A 705 57.09 11.96 19.59
N ARG A 706 58.03 11.42 18.81
CA ARG A 706 58.55 12.07 17.58
C ARG A 706 57.70 11.79 16.34
N ALA A 707 56.75 10.86 16.43
CA ALA A 707 56.01 10.32 15.30
C ALA A 707 54.68 11.02 15.08
#